data_AF-A0AAV0H7S4-F1
#
_entry.id   AF-A0AAV0H7S4-F1
#
_cell.length_a   1.000
_cell.length_b   1.000
_cell.length_c   1.000
_cell.angle_alpha   90.00
_cell.angle_beta   90.00
_cell.angle_gamma   90.00
#
_symmetry.space_group_name_H-M   'P 1'
#
loop_
_entity.id
_entity.type
_entity.pdbx_description
1 polymer ?
#
loop_
_entity_poly.entity_id
_entity_poly.type
_entity_poly.pdbx_seq_one_letter_code
_entity_poly.pdbx_strand_id
1 'polypeptide(L)'
;MEHALSSLSVYGSLRADGESFGEDPKRDAIMTSNVGPGGGAGGTILLFVHSVTFGSSSTISTMGGHGSPYGGGGGGGGRVHFHWANIPTGDEYVPIAIANGSLQTGGGLGRGQGYAGDDGTATGKACPEGLYGIFCEECPIGTFKNVSGSDQALCYSCPSSELPSRALYVTVRGGVTERPCPYRCVSDRYHMPNCYTTFEELVYTFGGPWLFGLILLGLLVLLTLVLSVARMKYVAGEELPTLVPAQRGSRIDNSFPFLESLNEVLETNRTEESRNHVHRMFFMGANTFSEPWNLTHSPPKQVIEIVYEDAFNRFVDEINGLAAYQWWQGSVYSILCVLAYPLAWSWLQQCRKRKLQQLRDFVRSEYDHACLRSCRSRALYEGLKVGATSDLMLAYLDFFLGGDEKRPDLPPSLHQRSPMALVFGGDGSYMAPFSLHNDNILTSLMSQAVPPTIWYRLVAGLNAQLRLVQCGRLKFTFCRVVSWIETHANPTLSAYGIHVDLAWFQPTTSGYWQFGLLVYATVNENPLQAIDEEVVLTEQQPCSALVGRNRSDRRQYLKLTEPLMPRKVFGGGILNSSSLQTLKLRKAVCSFPFLIFNIRPIGHQDLVGLLISMLLLGDISVVLLTLLQMYSISLLDFLLVLLILPLGILFPFPAGISALFSHGPRRSAGLSRVYALWNITSLINVVVALVCGFVHYITRSRENHRNFQSWNFSMDESEWWILPCGLLVCKIVQARLIDCHIANQEIQDYSLYSNDPGVFWQA
;
A
#
# COMPACT_ATOMS: atom_id res chain seq x y z
N MET A 1 32.56 -78.38 -2.61
CA MET A 1 31.45 -78.43 -1.64
C MET A 1 30.93 -77.01 -1.48
N GLU A 2 29.90 -76.69 -2.25
CA GLU A 2 29.08 -75.49 -2.08
C GLU A 2 28.25 -75.71 -0.81
N HIS A 3 28.71 -75.18 0.32
CA HIS A 3 27.92 -75.26 1.55
C HIS A 3 26.83 -74.18 1.53
N ALA A 4 25.59 -74.62 1.74
CA ALA A 4 24.41 -73.78 1.87
C ALA A 4 24.65 -72.65 2.88
N LEU A 5 24.27 -71.42 2.49
CA LEU A 5 24.31 -70.20 3.31
C LEU A 5 23.54 -70.43 4.62
N SER A 6 24.26 -70.74 5.70
CA SER A 6 23.68 -70.99 7.01
C SER A 6 23.28 -69.66 7.67
N SER A 7 21.97 -69.48 7.88
CA SER A 7 21.45 -68.49 8.83
C SER A 7 21.32 -69.16 10.20
N LEU A 8 21.79 -68.49 11.25
CA LEU A 8 21.72 -68.99 12.62
C LEU A 8 20.72 -68.15 13.42
N SER A 9 19.71 -68.80 13.99
CA SER A 9 18.81 -68.16 14.95
C SER A 9 19.00 -68.77 16.34
N VAL A 10 19.31 -67.93 17.33
CA VAL A 10 19.53 -68.36 18.72
C VAL A 10 18.44 -67.76 19.59
N TYR A 11 17.59 -68.60 20.17
CA TYR A 11 16.54 -68.19 21.11
C TYR A 11 16.87 -68.56 22.56
N GLY A 12 17.82 -69.49 22.77
CA GLY A 12 18.30 -69.92 24.09
C GLY A 12 19.76 -69.50 24.33
N SER A 13 20.55 -70.36 24.98
CA SER A 13 21.95 -70.08 25.26
C SER A 13 22.91 -70.97 24.46
N LEU A 14 23.89 -70.36 23.79
CA LEU A 14 25.05 -71.05 23.21
C LEU A 14 26.25 -70.79 24.13
N ARG A 15 26.68 -71.82 24.87
CA ARG A 15 27.69 -71.68 25.92
C ARG A 15 28.90 -72.56 25.65
N ALA A 16 30.08 -71.97 25.81
CA ALA A 16 31.35 -72.66 25.99
C ALA A 16 32.05 -72.08 27.23
N ASP A 17 31.29 -71.96 28.32
CA ASP A 17 31.77 -71.40 29.58
C ASP A 17 32.73 -72.36 30.28
N GLY A 18 33.71 -71.81 30.98
CA GLY A 18 34.60 -72.56 31.84
C GLY A 18 33.86 -73.12 33.06
N GLU A 19 34.25 -74.32 33.47
CA GLU A 19 33.64 -74.95 34.64
C GLU A 19 33.94 -74.14 35.91
N SER A 20 32.89 -73.83 36.66
CA SER A 20 33.01 -73.20 37.98
C SER A 20 33.03 -74.27 39.06
N PHE A 21 33.70 -74.01 40.18
CA PHE A 21 33.67 -74.92 41.31
C PHE A 21 32.23 -75.15 41.78
N GLY A 22 31.78 -76.41 41.78
CA GLY A 22 30.39 -76.77 42.10
C GLY A 22 30.02 -76.42 43.54
N GLU A 23 28.86 -75.79 43.73
CA GLU A 23 28.20 -75.64 45.03
C GLU A 23 27.51 -76.96 45.41
N ASP A 24 28.27 -78.06 45.56
CA ASP A 24 27.73 -79.31 46.13
C ASP A 24 27.89 -79.28 47.66
N PRO A 25 26.83 -79.08 48.47
CA PRO A 25 26.93 -78.94 49.93
C PRO A 25 27.25 -80.26 50.67
N LYS A 26 27.65 -81.33 49.97
CA LYS A 26 27.77 -82.70 50.53
C LYS A 26 29.18 -83.29 50.53
N ARG A 27 30.23 -82.49 50.32
CA ARG A 27 31.63 -82.94 50.52
C ARG A 27 32.44 -81.99 51.41
N ASP A 28 31.89 -81.61 52.55
CA ASP A 28 32.69 -81.13 53.68
C ASP A 28 33.30 -82.33 54.41
N ALA A 29 34.30 -82.94 53.79
CA ALA A 29 35.17 -83.92 54.43
C ALA A 29 36.62 -83.45 54.28
N ILE A 30 37.04 -82.65 55.27
CA ILE A 30 38.40 -82.53 55.80
C ILE A 30 39.51 -82.82 54.79
N MET A 31 39.90 -81.78 54.05
CA MET A 31 41.25 -81.68 53.51
C MET A 31 41.75 -80.25 53.73
N THR A 32 42.54 -80.07 54.78
CA THR A 32 43.30 -78.86 55.07
C THR A 32 44.41 -78.68 54.02
N SER A 33 44.04 -78.14 52.86
CA SER A 33 44.96 -77.48 51.94
C SER A 33 44.47 -76.06 51.70
N ASN A 34 45.26 -75.05 52.08
CA ASN A 34 44.98 -73.61 51.87
C ASN A 34 45.02 -73.18 50.39
N VAL A 35 44.82 -74.11 49.45
CA VAL A 35 44.90 -73.92 48.00
C VAL A 35 43.69 -74.63 47.40
N GLY A 36 42.66 -73.88 47.04
CA GLY A 36 41.52 -74.40 46.28
C GLY A 36 41.80 -74.40 44.77
N PRO A 37 41.06 -75.22 44.00
CA PRO A 37 41.20 -75.24 42.54
C PRO A 37 40.74 -73.91 41.93
N GLY A 38 41.44 -73.47 40.88
CA GLY A 38 41.03 -72.33 40.06
C GLY A 38 39.85 -72.66 39.16
N GLY A 39 39.20 -71.63 38.62
CA GLY A 39 38.12 -71.77 37.66
C GLY A 39 38.61 -72.21 36.27
N GLY A 40 37.80 -72.97 35.55
CA GLY A 40 38.11 -73.40 34.18
C GLY A 40 38.13 -72.21 33.21
N ALA A 41 39.01 -72.24 32.21
CA ALA A 41 39.01 -71.21 31.16
C ALA A 41 37.80 -71.34 30.22
N GLY A 42 37.30 -70.23 29.71
CA GLY A 42 36.28 -70.19 28.67
C GLY A 42 36.78 -70.79 27.35
N GLY A 43 35.90 -71.50 26.64
CA GLY A 43 36.17 -72.12 25.35
C GLY A 43 36.15 -71.14 24.18
N THR A 44 36.23 -71.67 22.95
CA THR A 44 36.18 -70.87 21.72
C THR A 44 34.95 -71.24 20.88
N ILE A 45 34.19 -70.23 20.46
CA ILE A 45 33.06 -70.36 19.53
C ILE A 45 33.43 -69.68 18.21
N LEU A 46 33.48 -70.46 17.13
CA LEU A 46 33.72 -69.99 15.76
C LEU A 46 32.44 -70.16 14.94
N LEU A 47 31.88 -69.05 14.46
CA LEU A 47 30.63 -69.05 13.69
C LEU A 47 30.90 -68.68 12.23
N PHE A 48 30.71 -69.65 11.33
CA PHE A 48 30.75 -69.45 9.88
C PHE A 48 29.31 -69.38 9.36
N VAL A 49 28.83 -68.17 9.14
CA VAL A 49 27.40 -67.89 8.93
C VAL A 49 27.21 -66.76 7.93
N HIS A 50 26.06 -66.77 7.25
CA HIS A 50 25.64 -65.68 6.37
C HIS A 50 24.90 -64.58 7.14
N SER A 51 24.00 -64.98 8.04
CA SER A 51 23.27 -64.06 8.92
C SER A 51 23.00 -64.68 10.29
N VAL A 52 22.88 -63.83 11.30
CA VAL A 52 22.63 -64.26 12.69
C VAL A 52 21.48 -63.48 13.30
N THR A 53 20.59 -64.17 14.01
CA THR A 53 19.48 -63.54 14.73
C THR A 53 19.49 -64.02 16.19
N PHE A 54 19.57 -63.07 17.12
CA PHE A 54 19.54 -63.33 18.55
C PHE A 54 18.18 -62.90 19.10
N GLY A 55 17.45 -63.83 19.71
CA GLY A 55 16.25 -63.52 20.48
C GLY A 55 16.59 -62.64 21.69
N SER A 56 15.60 -61.91 22.20
CA SER A 56 15.79 -60.97 23.33
C SER A 56 16.30 -61.62 24.62
N SER A 57 16.06 -62.92 24.82
CA SER A 57 16.56 -63.72 25.95
C SER A 57 17.73 -64.64 25.58
N SER A 58 18.31 -64.48 24.39
CA SER A 58 19.39 -65.35 23.95
C SER A 58 20.74 -64.91 24.50
N THR A 59 21.61 -65.88 24.74
CA THR A 59 22.93 -65.62 25.33
C THR A 59 24.00 -66.44 24.63
N ILE A 60 25.02 -65.77 24.09
CA ILE A 60 26.27 -66.43 23.70
C ILE A 60 27.27 -66.17 24.81
N SER A 61 27.76 -67.23 25.45
CA SER A 61 28.65 -67.12 26.60
C SER A 61 29.90 -67.97 26.40
N THR A 62 31.05 -67.37 26.61
CA THR A 62 32.35 -68.05 26.73
C THR A 62 33.07 -67.49 27.95
N MET A 63 32.36 -67.36 29.07
CA MET A 63 32.92 -66.81 30.29
C MET A 63 33.89 -67.78 30.95
N GLY A 64 34.86 -67.25 31.67
CA GLY A 64 35.69 -68.06 32.56
C GLY A 64 34.91 -68.54 33.78
N GLY A 65 35.26 -69.73 34.26
CA GLY A 65 34.69 -70.30 35.48
C GLY A 65 35.16 -69.58 36.74
N HIS A 66 34.33 -69.60 37.78
CA HIS A 66 34.66 -69.02 39.08
C HIS A 66 35.56 -69.93 39.91
N GLY A 67 36.53 -69.32 40.60
CA GLY A 67 37.44 -70.03 41.52
C GLY A 67 36.75 -70.51 42.81
N SER A 68 37.36 -71.48 43.49
CA SER A 68 36.84 -72.06 44.74
C SER A 68 36.72 -71.03 45.88
N PRO A 69 35.68 -71.11 46.75
CA PRO A 69 35.52 -70.21 47.90
C PRO A 69 36.69 -70.22 48.90
N TYR A 70 37.50 -71.29 48.93
CA TYR A 70 38.64 -71.44 49.84
C TYR A 70 39.97 -70.91 49.27
N GLY A 71 39.93 -70.23 48.12
CA GLY A 71 41.09 -69.60 47.47
C GLY A 71 41.40 -70.25 46.12
N GLY A 72 41.42 -69.44 45.05
CA GLY A 72 41.70 -69.89 43.68
C GLY A 72 41.47 -68.78 42.65
N GLY A 73 42.30 -68.72 41.61
CA GLY A 73 42.16 -67.75 40.51
C GLY A 73 40.93 -68.04 39.65
N GLY A 74 40.32 -66.99 39.08
CA GLY A 74 39.26 -67.15 38.10
C GLY A 74 39.81 -67.61 36.75
N GLY A 75 39.02 -68.38 36.00
CA GLY A 75 39.40 -68.80 34.66
C GLY A 75 39.39 -67.62 33.69
N GLY A 76 40.30 -67.58 32.72
CA GLY A 76 40.27 -66.57 31.66
C GLY A 76 39.02 -66.70 30.78
N GLY A 77 38.53 -65.59 30.26
CA GLY A 77 37.45 -65.55 29.29
C GLY A 77 37.85 -66.18 27.95
N GLY A 78 36.87 -66.72 27.25
CA GLY A 78 37.02 -67.42 25.99
C GLY A 78 37.01 -66.50 24.75
N ARG A 79 36.89 -67.09 23.57
CA ARG A 79 36.88 -66.34 22.30
C ARG A 79 35.62 -66.61 21.50
N VAL A 80 34.99 -65.55 21.03
CA VAL A 80 33.90 -65.63 20.04
C VAL A 80 34.36 -64.94 18.76
N HIS A 81 34.32 -65.65 17.63
CA HIS A 81 34.64 -65.06 16.33
C HIS A 81 33.56 -65.33 15.30
N PHE A 82 33.07 -64.25 14.70
CA PHE A 82 32.08 -64.26 13.62
C PHE A 82 32.77 -64.15 12.26
N HIS A 83 32.66 -65.20 11.45
CA HIS A 83 33.17 -65.25 10.09
C HIS A 83 32.03 -65.14 9.08
N TRP A 84 31.83 -63.93 8.56
CA TRP A 84 30.76 -63.60 7.61
C TRP A 84 31.07 -64.12 6.20
N ALA A 85 30.19 -64.95 5.65
CA ALA A 85 30.36 -65.53 4.30
C ALA A 85 30.33 -64.46 3.20
N ASN A 86 29.34 -63.56 3.25
CA ASN A 86 29.22 -62.40 2.37
C ASN A 86 28.61 -61.24 3.17
N ILE A 87 29.16 -60.04 3.00
CA ILE A 87 28.65 -58.81 3.64
C ILE A 87 28.10 -57.94 2.49
N PRO A 88 26.77 -57.74 2.40
CA PRO A 88 26.20 -56.89 1.35
C PRO A 88 26.66 -55.44 1.57
N THR A 89 26.80 -54.66 0.49
CA THR A 89 27.29 -53.28 0.53
C THR A 89 26.43 -52.35 -0.34
N GLY A 90 26.45 -51.05 -0.04
CA GLY A 90 25.69 -50.06 -0.80
C GLY A 90 24.18 -50.29 -0.73
N ASP A 91 23.49 -50.12 -1.87
CA ASP A 91 22.02 -50.21 -1.96
C ASP A 91 21.46 -51.59 -1.59
N GLU A 92 22.27 -52.64 -1.71
CA GLU A 92 21.91 -54.01 -1.36
C GLU A 92 22.11 -54.33 0.13
N TYR A 93 22.65 -53.39 0.92
CA TYR A 93 22.93 -53.63 2.34
C TYR A 93 21.67 -54.03 3.11
N VAL A 94 21.79 -55.10 3.88
CA VAL A 94 20.79 -55.58 4.83
C VAL A 94 21.57 -55.97 6.09
N PRO A 95 21.08 -55.63 7.30
CA PRO A 95 21.77 -56.00 8.53
C PRO A 95 21.98 -57.52 8.60
N ILE A 96 23.25 -57.93 8.65
CA ILE A 96 23.66 -59.34 8.69
C ILE A 96 23.48 -59.96 10.08
N ALA A 97 23.36 -59.13 11.12
CA ALA A 97 23.05 -59.59 12.47
C ALA A 97 21.95 -58.73 13.11
N ILE A 98 21.03 -59.39 13.82
CA ILE A 98 20.06 -58.75 14.71
C ILE A 98 20.39 -59.22 16.13
N ALA A 99 21.17 -58.42 16.86
CA ALA A 99 21.72 -58.79 18.15
C ALA A 99 20.91 -58.23 19.32
N ASN A 100 19.73 -58.79 19.60
CA ASN A 100 18.90 -58.39 20.75
C ASN A 100 19.22 -59.18 22.04
N GLY A 101 20.17 -60.12 21.98
CA GLY A 101 20.62 -60.95 23.12
C GLY A 101 21.94 -60.46 23.73
N SER A 102 22.48 -61.18 24.71
CA SER A 102 23.74 -60.83 25.40
C SER A 102 24.92 -61.66 24.90
N LEU A 103 26.03 -61.00 24.57
CA LEU A 103 27.33 -61.64 24.30
C LEU A 103 28.23 -61.48 25.54
N GLN A 104 28.63 -62.59 26.15
CA GLN A 104 29.42 -62.61 27.39
C GLN A 104 30.74 -63.35 27.15
N THR A 105 31.85 -62.62 27.23
CA THR A 105 33.20 -63.19 27.09
C THR A 105 34.08 -62.89 28.31
N GLY A 106 33.46 -62.49 29.43
CA GLY A 106 34.20 -62.02 30.61
C GLY A 106 35.03 -63.08 31.31
N GLY A 107 36.08 -62.65 31.99
CA GLY A 107 36.88 -63.49 32.87
C GLY A 107 36.08 -63.96 34.08
N GLY A 108 36.39 -65.15 34.58
CA GLY A 108 35.82 -65.68 35.81
C GLY A 108 36.32 -64.88 37.02
N LEU A 109 35.43 -64.66 38.00
CA LEU A 109 35.82 -64.08 39.29
C LEU A 109 36.71 -65.03 40.09
N GLY A 110 37.85 -64.52 40.58
CA GLY A 110 38.65 -65.17 41.61
C GLY A 110 38.01 -65.03 43.00
N ARG A 111 38.32 -65.94 43.94
CA ARG A 111 37.84 -65.88 45.32
C ARG A 111 39.02 -65.97 46.31
N GLY A 112 38.87 -65.36 47.50
CA GLY A 112 39.94 -65.25 48.50
C GLY A 112 41.07 -64.31 48.07
N GLN A 113 42.31 -64.81 48.02
CA GLN A 113 43.49 -64.09 47.49
C GLN A 113 43.71 -64.30 45.98
N GLY A 114 42.82 -65.01 45.28
CA GLY A 114 42.97 -65.29 43.84
C GLY A 114 42.59 -64.11 42.94
N TYR A 115 43.38 -63.87 41.89
CA TYR A 115 43.07 -62.87 40.86
C TYR A 115 41.89 -63.31 39.97
N ALA A 116 41.14 -62.34 39.44
CA ALA A 116 40.16 -62.60 38.38
C ALA A 116 40.88 -63.02 37.09
N GLY A 117 40.20 -63.83 36.27
CA GLY A 117 40.70 -64.15 34.93
C GLY A 117 40.61 -62.93 34.02
N ASP A 118 41.48 -62.88 33.02
CA ASP A 118 41.42 -61.85 31.98
C ASP A 118 40.15 -62.01 31.13
N ASP A 119 39.64 -60.90 30.62
CA ASP A 119 38.50 -60.91 29.70
C ASP A 119 38.86 -61.54 28.36
N GLY A 120 37.90 -62.30 27.83
CA GLY A 120 37.95 -62.90 26.52
C GLY A 120 37.72 -61.91 25.38
N THR A 121 37.81 -62.40 24.14
CA THR A 121 37.72 -61.55 22.95
C THR A 121 36.53 -61.91 22.07
N ALA A 122 35.78 -60.90 21.66
CA ALA A 122 34.77 -60.98 20.61
C ALA A 122 35.29 -60.29 19.35
N THR A 123 35.42 -61.03 18.25
CA THR A 123 35.99 -60.51 16.99
C THR A 123 35.11 -60.83 15.80
N GLY A 124 35.16 -60.01 14.76
CA GLY A 124 34.48 -60.25 13.48
C GLY A 124 35.45 -60.24 12.31
N LYS A 125 34.99 -60.68 11.14
CA LYS A 125 35.67 -60.41 9.86
C LYS A 125 35.68 -58.89 9.62
N ALA A 126 36.78 -58.37 9.05
CA ALA A 126 36.90 -56.95 8.72
C ALA A 126 35.74 -56.49 7.84
N CYS A 127 35.04 -55.44 8.27
CA CYS A 127 33.93 -54.90 7.52
C CYS A 127 34.42 -54.13 6.28
N PRO A 128 33.64 -54.14 5.19
CA PRO A 128 33.93 -53.31 4.02
C PRO A 128 33.73 -51.82 4.33
N GLU A 129 34.03 -50.98 3.35
CA GLU A 129 33.84 -49.52 3.43
C GLU A 129 32.40 -49.15 3.84
N GLY A 130 32.22 -48.07 4.57
CA GLY A 130 30.92 -47.62 5.10
C GLY A 130 30.40 -48.33 6.36
N LEU A 131 30.91 -49.52 6.70
CA LEU A 131 30.42 -50.35 7.81
C LEU A 131 31.45 -50.51 8.94
N TYR A 132 31.02 -50.70 10.20
CA TYR A 132 31.91 -50.90 11.35
C TYR A 132 31.37 -51.88 12.40
N GLY A 133 32.19 -52.23 13.38
CA GLY A 133 31.83 -53.13 14.48
C GLY A 133 31.98 -54.61 14.14
N ILE A 134 31.53 -55.46 15.08
CA ILE A 134 31.59 -56.93 14.94
C ILE A 134 30.51 -57.43 13.95
N PHE A 135 29.39 -56.72 13.88
CA PHE A 135 28.22 -57.03 13.05
C PHE A 135 28.13 -56.23 11.74
N CYS A 136 29.14 -55.41 11.43
CA CYS A 136 29.18 -54.55 10.24
C CYS A 136 27.92 -53.69 10.09
N GLU A 137 27.70 -52.85 11.10
CA GLU A 137 26.65 -51.83 11.15
C GLU A 137 27.06 -50.57 10.36
N GLU A 138 26.08 -49.81 9.88
CA GLU A 138 26.33 -48.56 9.14
C GLU A 138 27.02 -47.51 10.04
N CYS A 139 28.05 -46.83 9.53
CA CYS A 139 28.69 -45.73 10.26
C CYS A 139 27.68 -44.63 10.67
N PRO A 140 27.91 -43.93 11.80
CA PRO A 140 27.00 -42.88 12.28
C PRO A 140 26.76 -41.75 11.27
N ILE A 141 25.60 -41.09 11.38
CA ILE A 141 25.23 -39.96 10.50
C ILE A 141 26.30 -38.86 10.56
N GLY A 142 26.68 -38.35 9.38
CA GLY A 142 27.73 -37.31 9.28
C GLY A 142 29.14 -37.86 9.41
N THR A 143 29.33 -39.17 9.20
CA THR A 143 30.66 -39.79 9.06
C THR A 143 30.76 -40.57 7.73
N PHE A 144 31.99 -40.77 7.24
CA PHE A 144 32.30 -41.59 6.07
C PHE A 144 33.47 -42.52 6.38
N LYS A 145 33.56 -43.64 5.66
CA LYS A 145 34.62 -44.63 5.82
C LYS A 145 35.02 -45.24 4.48
N ASN A 146 36.25 -44.99 4.07
CA ASN A 146 36.83 -45.40 2.78
C ASN A 146 37.87 -46.53 2.89
N VAL A 147 37.95 -47.19 4.05
CA VAL A 147 38.90 -48.29 4.30
C VAL A 147 38.18 -49.48 4.92
N SER A 148 38.65 -50.69 4.61
CA SER A 148 38.17 -51.91 5.26
C SER A 148 38.72 -52.04 6.69
N GLY A 149 37.90 -52.54 7.60
CA GLY A 149 38.23 -52.71 9.01
C GLY A 149 36.98 -52.73 9.90
N SER A 150 37.08 -53.13 11.16
CA SER A 150 35.93 -53.19 12.07
C SER A 150 35.94 -52.12 13.17
N ASP A 151 37.01 -51.34 13.29
CA ASP A 151 37.14 -50.32 14.33
C ASP A 151 36.24 -49.10 14.05
N GLN A 152 35.58 -48.60 15.10
CA GLN A 152 34.72 -47.41 15.04
C GLN A 152 35.51 -46.14 14.72
N ALA A 153 36.78 -46.07 15.11
CA ALA A 153 37.67 -44.94 14.84
C ALA A 153 37.94 -44.72 13.33
N LEU A 154 37.59 -45.70 12.48
CA LEU A 154 37.70 -45.59 11.03
C LEU A 154 36.52 -44.84 10.38
N CYS A 155 35.45 -44.56 11.13
CA CYS A 155 34.36 -43.68 10.67
C CYS A 155 34.77 -42.22 10.92
N TYR A 156 35.27 -41.55 9.89
CA TYR A 156 35.73 -40.16 9.99
C TYR A 156 34.56 -39.18 9.85
N SER A 157 34.50 -38.14 10.68
CA SER A 157 33.49 -37.08 10.54
C SER A 157 33.61 -36.32 9.21
N CYS A 158 32.47 -36.05 8.59
CA CYS A 158 32.38 -35.20 7.41
C CYS A 158 32.66 -33.74 7.81
N PRO A 159 33.46 -33.00 7.03
CA PRO A 159 33.79 -31.61 7.35
C PRO A 159 32.54 -30.72 7.25
N SER A 160 32.31 -29.90 8.27
CA SER A 160 31.17 -28.97 8.32
C SER A 160 31.22 -27.87 7.26
N SER A 161 32.36 -27.66 6.60
CA SER A 161 32.51 -26.71 5.49
C SER A 161 31.80 -27.14 4.21
N GLU A 162 31.52 -28.43 4.05
CA GLU A 162 30.84 -28.98 2.87
C GLU A 162 29.32 -29.03 3.04
N LEU A 163 28.81 -28.74 4.25
CA LEU A 163 27.38 -28.75 4.55
C LEU A 163 26.81 -27.32 4.51
N PRO A 164 25.84 -27.04 3.63
CA PRO A 164 25.11 -25.77 3.67
C PRO A 164 24.42 -25.55 5.03
N SER A 165 24.31 -24.29 5.47
CA SER A 165 23.75 -23.92 6.78
C SER A 165 22.31 -24.42 7.02
N ARG A 166 21.53 -24.61 5.95
CA ARG A 166 20.15 -25.12 5.98
C ARG A 166 20.01 -26.57 5.48
N ALA A 167 21.09 -27.36 5.56
CA ALA A 167 21.11 -28.77 5.19
C ALA A 167 21.34 -29.68 6.41
N LEU A 168 20.86 -30.91 6.30
CA LEU A 168 21.07 -31.99 7.26
C LEU A 168 21.63 -33.21 6.54
N TYR A 169 22.64 -33.85 7.12
CA TYR A 169 23.14 -35.12 6.62
C TYR A 169 22.04 -36.18 6.67
N VAL A 170 22.01 -37.04 5.64
CA VAL A 170 21.05 -38.14 5.54
C VAL A 170 21.74 -39.48 5.74
N THR A 171 21.01 -40.44 6.31
CA THR A 171 21.43 -41.83 6.34
C THR A 171 21.36 -42.41 4.92
N VAL A 172 22.44 -43.05 4.49
CA VAL A 172 22.46 -43.85 3.25
C VAL A 172 22.66 -45.30 3.60
N ARG A 173 21.93 -46.15 2.91
CA ARG A 173 21.94 -47.59 3.09
C ARG A 173 23.33 -48.15 2.79
N GLY A 174 23.88 -48.94 3.71
CA GLY A 174 25.25 -49.46 3.63
C GLY A 174 26.33 -48.48 4.09
N GLY A 175 25.96 -47.33 4.64
CA GLY A 175 26.90 -46.31 5.12
C GLY A 175 27.56 -45.50 4.00
N VAL A 176 28.20 -44.39 4.36
CA VAL A 176 28.85 -43.50 3.41
C VAL A 176 30.30 -43.93 3.20
N THR A 177 30.68 -44.22 1.96
CA THR A 177 32.03 -44.69 1.61
C THR A 177 32.99 -43.54 1.31
N GLU A 178 32.54 -42.55 0.55
CA GLU A 178 33.36 -41.46 0.03
C GLU A 178 32.78 -40.06 0.34
N ARG A 179 33.58 -39.01 0.07
CA ARG A 179 33.15 -37.60 0.17
C ARG A 179 32.76 -37.06 -1.21
N PRO A 180 31.81 -36.11 -1.31
CA PRO A 180 31.09 -35.43 -0.24
C PRO A 180 29.96 -36.27 0.37
N CYS A 181 29.70 -36.07 1.66
CA CYS A 181 28.67 -36.81 2.37
C CYS A 181 27.26 -36.35 1.93
N PRO A 182 26.32 -37.29 1.71
CA PRO A 182 24.99 -36.97 1.22
C PRO A 182 24.19 -36.18 2.26
N TYR A 183 23.51 -35.13 1.80
CA TYR A 183 22.68 -34.25 2.62
C TYR A 183 21.36 -33.94 1.91
N ARG A 184 20.37 -33.48 2.69
CA ARG A 184 19.12 -32.92 2.19
C ARG A 184 18.85 -31.59 2.87
N CYS A 185 18.12 -30.70 2.21
CA CYS A 185 17.67 -29.47 2.85
C CYS A 185 16.65 -29.76 3.96
N VAL A 186 16.57 -28.88 4.97
CA VAL A 186 15.66 -29.03 6.12
C VAL A 186 14.18 -29.09 5.70
N SER A 187 13.83 -28.48 4.57
CA SER A 187 12.47 -28.41 4.03
C SER A 187 12.52 -28.36 2.50
N ASP A 188 11.47 -28.84 1.84
CA ASP A 188 11.29 -28.78 0.38
C ASP A 188 11.21 -27.35 -0.18
N ARG A 189 11.10 -26.34 0.70
CA ARG A 189 11.14 -24.91 0.33
C ARG A 189 12.53 -24.44 -0.13
N TYR A 190 13.57 -25.19 0.19
CA TYR A 190 14.95 -24.85 -0.15
C TYR A 190 15.43 -25.74 -1.29
N HIS A 191 16.03 -25.14 -2.31
CA HIS A 191 16.50 -25.87 -3.49
C HIS A 191 17.96 -26.29 -3.36
N MET A 192 18.23 -27.56 -3.66
CA MET A 192 19.59 -28.11 -3.74
C MET A 192 20.34 -27.51 -4.95
N PRO A 193 21.68 -27.32 -4.89
CA PRO A 193 22.61 -27.85 -3.87
C PRO A 193 22.79 -26.97 -2.63
N ASN A 194 22.68 -25.64 -2.73
CA ASN A 194 23.03 -24.73 -1.63
C ASN A 194 21.94 -24.52 -0.58
N CYS A 195 20.76 -25.14 -0.76
CA CYS A 195 19.57 -24.96 0.08
C CYS A 195 19.15 -23.48 0.19
N TYR A 196 19.20 -22.78 -0.94
CA TYR A 196 18.73 -21.41 -1.07
C TYR A 196 17.21 -21.36 -1.26
N THR A 197 16.61 -20.25 -0.82
CA THR A 197 15.23 -19.91 -1.20
C THR A 197 15.16 -19.49 -2.66
N THR A 198 13.97 -19.51 -3.26
CA THR A 198 13.76 -19.06 -4.64
C THR A 198 14.22 -17.61 -4.90
N PHE A 199 14.09 -16.73 -3.90
CA PHE A 199 14.60 -15.36 -3.96
C PHE A 199 16.14 -15.31 -3.92
N GLU A 200 16.77 -16.04 -3.00
CA GLU A 200 18.22 -16.11 -2.87
C GLU A 200 18.85 -16.72 -4.15
N GLU A 201 18.23 -17.77 -4.71
CA GLU A 201 18.68 -18.38 -5.97
C GLU A 201 18.69 -17.36 -7.11
N LEU A 202 17.64 -16.54 -7.26
CA LEU A 202 17.63 -15.45 -8.24
C LEU A 202 18.78 -14.46 -7.99
N VAL A 203 19.02 -14.07 -6.74
CA VAL A 203 20.09 -13.10 -6.43
C VAL A 203 21.48 -13.68 -6.72
N TYR A 204 21.74 -14.93 -6.33
CA TYR A 204 23.03 -15.57 -6.51
C TYR A 204 23.29 -16.05 -7.95
N THR A 205 22.26 -16.36 -8.73
CA THR A 205 22.43 -16.66 -10.17
C THR A 205 22.99 -15.48 -10.96
N PHE A 206 22.66 -14.25 -10.56
CA PHE A 206 23.21 -13.01 -11.14
C PHE A 206 24.54 -12.56 -10.50
N GLY A 207 25.21 -13.40 -9.72
CA GLY A 207 26.51 -13.09 -9.12
C GLY A 207 26.43 -12.44 -7.73
N GLY A 208 25.30 -12.55 -7.04
CA GLY A 208 25.11 -12.08 -5.67
C GLY A 208 24.41 -10.71 -5.57
N PRO A 209 24.12 -10.23 -4.34
CA PRO A 209 23.25 -9.08 -4.10
C PRO A 209 23.76 -7.77 -4.72
N TRP A 210 25.08 -7.55 -4.72
CA TRP A 210 25.68 -6.35 -5.29
C TRP A 210 25.60 -6.31 -6.82
N LEU A 211 25.99 -7.40 -7.49
CA LEU A 211 25.92 -7.50 -8.95
C LEU A 211 24.47 -7.47 -9.43
N PHE A 212 23.58 -8.23 -8.78
CA PHE A 212 22.15 -8.18 -9.07
C PHE A 212 21.58 -6.77 -8.92
N GLY A 213 21.92 -6.07 -7.83
CA GLY A 213 21.51 -4.68 -7.60
C GLY A 213 22.01 -3.71 -8.67
N LEU A 214 23.26 -3.83 -9.10
CA LEU A 214 23.83 -3.01 -10.18
C LEU A 214 23.17 -3.29 -11.53
N ILE A 215 22.91 -4.55 -11.87
CA ILE A 215 22.20 -4.94 -13.09
C ILE A 215 20.77 -4.40 -13.08
N LEU A 216 20.05 -4.57 -11.96
CA LEU A 216 18.70 -4.05 -11.80
C LEU A 216 18.68 -2.53 -11.91
N LEU A 217 19.61 -1.83 -11.26
CA LEU A 217 19.74 -0.38 -11.37
C LEU A 217 20.02 0.07 -12.82
N GLY A 218 20.95 -0.60 -13.51
CA GLY A 218 21.26 -0.32 -14.91
C GLY A 218 20.05 -0.52 -15.83
N LEU A 219 19.29 -1.59 -15.61
CA LEU A 219 18.06 -1.88 -16.35
C LEU A 219 16.96 -0.84 -16.05
N LEU A 220 16.80 -0.44 -14.79
CA LEU A 220 15.88 0.64 -14.40
C LEU A 220 16.27 1.95 -15.09
N VAL A 221 17.54 2.35 -15.04
CA VAL A 221 18.01 3.57 -15.72
C VAL A 221 17.74 3.48 -17.24
N LEU A 222 18.06 2.36 -17.88
CA LEU A 222 17.77 2.17 -19.30
C LEU A 222 16.28 2.30 -19.61
N LEU A 223 15.42 1.61 -18.87
CA LEU A 223 13.97 1.68 -19.05
C LEU A 223 13.43 3.10 -18.80
N THR A 224 13.97 3.83 -17.83
CA THR A 224 13.55 5.21 -17.57
C THR A 224 13.92 6.15 -18.70
N LEU A 225 15.09 5.97 -19.32
CA LEU A 225 15.50 6.71 -20.52
C LEU A 225 14.58 6.38 -21.70
N VAL A 226 14.20 5.11 -21.88
CA VAL A 226 13.23 4.70 -22.90
C VAL A 226 11.87 5.35 -22.64
N LEU A 227 11.38 5.34 -21.39
CA LEU A 227 10.11 5.99 -21.03
C LEU A 227 10.19 7.52 -21.19
N SER A 228 11.33 8.15 -20.91
CA SER A 228 11.48 9.60 -21.10
C SER A 228 11.49 9.98 -22.57
N VAL A 229 12.19 9.22 -23.43
CA VAL A 229 12.17 9.41 -24.89
C VAL A 229 10.78 9.16 -25.44
N ALA A 230 10.11 8.10 -24.99
CA ALA A 230 8.73 7.81 -25.36
C ALA A 230 7.81 8.97 -24.94
N ARG A 231 7.90 9.44 -23.69
CA ARG A 231 7.11 10.59 -23.21
C ARG A 231 7.38 11.83 -24.06
N MET A 232 8.63 12.15 -24.36
CA MET A 232 8.96 13.27 -25.25
C MET A 232 8.31 13.08 -26.62
N LYS A 233 8.37 11.89 -27.21
CA LYS A 233 7.80 11.62 -28.54
C LYS A 233 6.26 11.64 -28.56
N TYR A 234 5.60 11.12 -27.52
CA TYR A 234 4.13 11.07 -27.43
C TYR A 234 3.53 12.39 -26.94
N VAL A 235 4.23 13.14 -26.09
CA VAL A 235 3.77 14.44 -25.58
C VAL A 235 4.14 15.59 -26.54
N ALA A 236 5.31 15.56 -27.18
CA ALA A 236 5.73 16.59 -28.14
C ALA A 236 5.31 16.31 -29.59
N GLY A 237 4.69 15.15 -29.86
CA GLY A 237 4.27 14.74 -31.21
C GLY A 237 3.24 15.66 -31.90
N GLU A 238 2.66 16.63 -31.18
CA GLU A 238 1.82 17.70 -31.77
C GLU A 238 2.30 19.13 -31.47
N GLU A 239 3.40 19.32 -30.73
CA GLU A 239 4.06 20.62 -30.61
C GLU A 239 5.27 20.65 -31.55
N LEU A 240 5.05 20.56 -32.87
CA LEU A 240 6.06 20.95 -33.86
C LEU A 240 5.90 22.46 -34.11
N PRO A 241 6.82 23.33 -33.63
CA PRO A 241 6.82 24.72 -34.04
C PRO A 241 7.37 24.74 -35.46
N THR A 242 6.58 25.21 -36.42
CA THR A 242 7.12 25.65 -37.71
C THR A 242 8.21 26.70 -37.45
N LEU A 243 9.40 26.41 -37.95
CA LEU A 243 10.62 27.21 -37.89
C LEU A 243 10.36 28.68 -38.31
N VAL A 244 10.29 29.61 -37.35
CA VAL A 244 10.37 31.06 -37.58
C VAL A 244 11.20 31.68 -36.45
N PRO A 245 12.20 32.54 -36.73
CA PRO A 245 13.10 33.05 -35.72
C PRO A 245 12.44 34.08 -34.79
N ALA A 246 13.03 34.21 -33.60
CA ALA A 246 12.55 34.97 -32.45
C ALA A 246 12.20 36.43 -32.73
N GLN A 247 10.99 36.84 -32.32
CA GLN A 247 10.69 38.24 -32.02
C GLN A 247 9.73 38.35 -30.82
N ARG A 248 10.13 39.15 -29.83
CA ARG A 248 9.37 39.49 -28.62
C ARG A 248 7.99 40.08 -28.99
N GLY A 249 6.92 39.59 -28.35
CA GLY A 249 5.62 40.28 -28.28
C GLY A 249 4.42 39.34 -28.14
N SER A 250 3.58 39.62 -27.13
CA SER A 250 2.20 39.15 -26.91
C SER A 250 1.90 37.64 -26.97
N ARG A 251 1.81 37.02 -25.78
CA ARG A 251 1.31 35.66 -25.57
C ARG A 251 -0.14 35.70 -25.06
N ILE A 252 -1.09 35.88 -25.97
CA ILE A 252 -2.47 35.42 -25.83
C ILE A 252 -2.80 34.85 -27.20
N ASP A 253 -2.93 33.53 -27.30
CA ASP A 253 -3.81 32.83 -28.24
C ASP A 253 -3.48 31.33 -28.20
N ASN A 254 -4.35 30.58 -27.53
CA ASN A 254 -4.49 29.15 -27.73
C ASN A 254 -5.92 28.90 -28.24
N SER A 255 -6.14 29.18 -29.52
CA SER A 255 -7.31 28.68 -30.26
C SER A 255 -6.86 27.49 -31.12
N PHE A 256 -7.53 26.36 -30.91
CA PHE A 256 -7.49 25.21 -31.81
C PHE A 256 -7.76 25.63 -33.27
N PRO A 257 -7.23 24.92 -34.29
CA PRO A 257 -7.61 25.17 -35.67
C PRO A 257 -9.05 24.67 -35.86
N PHE A 258 -10.01 25.60 -35.84
CA PHE A 258 -11.43 25.30 -35.90
C PHE A 258 -12.06 26.14 -37.01
N LEU A 259 -12.85 25.49 -37.85
CA LEU A 259 -13.46 26.07 -39.05
C LEU A 259 -14.24 27.36 -38.71
N GLU A 260 -13.82 28.45 -39.34
CA GLU A 260 -14.16 29.85 -39.01
C GLU A 260 -15.66 30.16 -39.14
N SER A 261 -16.38 29.48 -40.04
CA SER A 261 -17.82 29.74 -40.27
C SER A 261 -18.75 29.15 -39.20
N LEU A 262 -18.34 28.05 -38.55
CA LEU A 262 -19.14 27.40 -37.52
C LEU A 262 -18.90 28.03 -36.15
N ASN A 263 -17.69 28.56 -35.92
CA ASN A 263 -17.39 29.32 -34.71
C ASN A 263 -18.14 30.65 -34.68
N GLU A 264 -18.28 31.36 -35.80
CA GLU A 264 -19.06 32.61 -35.84
C GLU A 264 -20.55 32.38 -35.51
N VAL A 265 -21.14 31.28 -36.00
CA VAL A 265 -22.51 30.87 -35.65
C VAL A 265 -22.62 30.36 -34.20
N LEU A 266 -21.59 29.71 -33.67
CA LEU A 266 -21.56 29.28 -32.26
C LEU A 266 -21.34 30.46 -31.30
N GLU A 267 -20.49 31.42 -31.67
CA GLU A 267 -20.18 32.65 -30.96
C GLU A 267 -21.41 33.58 -30.91
N THR A 268 -22.12 33.74 -32.03
CA THR A 268 -23.39 34.49 -32.08
C THR A 268 -24.47 33.84 -31.22
N ASN A 269 -24.67 32.51 -31.29
CA ASN A 269 -25.58 31.81 -30.38
C ASN A 269 -25.15 31.94 -28.90
N ARG A 270 -23.85 31.81 -28.59
CA ARG A 270 -23.32 31.96 -27.21
C ARG A 270 -23.48 33.39 -26.67
N THR A 271 -23.35 34.39 -27.51
CA THR A 271 -23.54 35.81 -27.13
C THR A 271 -25.01 36.19 -27.01
N GLU A 272 -25.91 35.59 -27.79
CA GLU A 272 -27.36 35.73 -27.59
C GLU A 272 -27.86 35.02 -26.32
N GLU A 273 -27.35 33.82 -26.03
CA GLU A 273 -27.70 33.05 -24.83
C GLU A 273 -27.33 33.79 -23.54
N SER A 274 -26.13 34.37 -23.48
CA SER A 274 -25.68 35.14 -22.31
C SER A 274 -26.50 36.41 -22.07
N ARG A 275 -26.98 37.05 -23.15
CA ARG A 275 -27.86 38.24 -23.06
C ARG A 275 -29.28 37.94 -22.63
N ASN A 276 -29.77 36.72 -22.84
CA ASN A 276 -31.14 36.33 -22.47
C ASN A 276 -31.21 35.63 -21.10
N HIS A 277 -30.09 35.44 -20.40
CA HIS A 277 -30.02 34.74 -19.12
C HIS A 277 -30.62 35.56 -17.96
N VAL A 278 -31.58 34.97 -17.24
CA VAL A 278 -32.27 35.62 -16.11
C VAL A 278 -31.66 35.24 -14.78
N HIS A 279 -31.62 33.95 -14.46
CA HIS A 279 -31.21 33.50 -13.14
C HIS A 279 -30.66 32.08 -13.20
N ARG A 280 -29.67 31.81 -12.33
CA ARG A 280 -29.08 30.51 -12.13
C ARG A 280 -29.52 29.97 -10.77
N MET A 281 -30.28 28.89 -10.79
CA MET A 281 -30.70 28.18 -9.58
C MET A 281 -29.76 26.99 -9.31
N PHE A 282 -29.14 26.96 -8.14
CA PHE A 282 -28.24 25.86 -7.76
C PHE A 282 -29.02 24.69 -7.14
N PHE A 283 -28.58 23.46 -7.44
CA PHE A 283 -29.08 22.28 -6.74
C PHE A 283 -28.50 22.23 -5.33
N MET A 284 -29.34 21.83 -4.38
CA MET A 284 -28.98 21.60 -2.99
C MET A 284 -28.51 20.14 -2.81
N GLY A 285 -27.69 19.90 -1.77
CA GLY A 285 -27.11 18.59 -1.46
C GLY A 285 -25.69 18.37 -1.97
N ALA A 286 -24.99 17.38 -1.39
CA ALA A 286 -23.58 17.08 -1.67
C ALA A 286 -23.37 16.06 -2.82
N ASN A 287 -24.45 15.68 -3.53
CA ASN A 287 -24.46 14.63 -4.56
C ASN A 287 -23.86 13.29 -4.09
N THR A 288 -24.22 12.87 -2.88
CA THR A 288 -23.83 11.58 -2.32
C THR A 288 -25.03 10.63 -2.34
N PHE A 289 -24.81 9.32 -2.17
CA PHE A 289 -25.92 8.36 -2.12
C PHE A 289 -26.91 8.64 -0.97
N SER A 290 -26.44 9.26 0.12
CA SER A 290 -27.28 9.69 1.24
C SER A 290 -27.98 11.04 1.01
N GLU A 291 -27.36 11.93 0.23
CA GLU A 291 -27.88 13.27 -0.07
C GLU A 291 -27.75 13.53 -1.57
N PRO A 292 -28.72 13.07 -2.39
CA PRO A 292 -28.76 13.36 -3.82
C PRO A 292 -29.01 14.86 -4.05
N TRP A 293 -28.82 15.29 -5.30
CA TRP A 293 -29.20 16.64 -5.70
C TRP A 293 -30.71 16.83 -5.58
N ASN A 294 -31.13 17.98 -5.07
CA ASN A 294 -32.53 18.38 -5.04
C ASN A 294 -32.72 19.89 -5.25
N LEU A 295 -33.89 20.27 -5.76
CA LEU A 295 -34.37 21.64 -5.89
C LEU A 295 -35.48 21.92 -4.86
N THR A 296 -35.61 23.19 -4.46
CA THR A 296 -36.62 23.65 -3.50
C THR A 296 -37.99 23.85 -4.16
N HIS A 297 -39.08 23.49 -3.46
CA HIS A 297 -40.48 23.61 -3.90
C HIS A 297 -41.04 25.05 -3.88
N SER A 298 -40.23 26.02 -4.27
CA SER A 298 -40.65 27.41 -4.42
C SER A 298 -39.71 28.11 -5.41
N PRO A 299 -40.23 28.76 -6.47
CA PRO A 299 -39.38 29.49 -7.39
C PRO A 299 -38.74 30.69 -6.68
N PRO A 300 -37.46 31.02 -6.99
CA PRO A 300 -36.82 32.21 -6.44
C PRO A 300 -37.53 33.49 -6.91
N LYS A 301 -37.44 34.55 -6.11
CA LYS A 301 -38.13 35.84 -6.36
C LYS A 301 -37.83 36.42 -7.74
N GLN A 302 -36.65 36.13 -8.31
CA GLN A 302 -36.22 36.60 -9.62
C GLN A 302 -36.85 35.82 -10.79
N VAL A 303 -37.40 34.63 -10.55
CA VAL A 303 -37.95 33.72 -11.58
C VAL A 303 -39.46 33.56 -11.46
N ILE A 304 -40.05 33.90 -10.31
CA ILE A 304 -41.49 33.80 -10.03
C ILE A 304 -42.39 34.50 -11.07
N GLU A 305 -41.87 35.55 -11.72
CA GLU A 305 -42.61 36.29 -12.75
C GLU A 305 -42.60 35.62 -14.14
N ILE A 306 -41.66 34.72 -14.40
CA ILE A 306 -41.49 34.02 -15.68
C ILE A 306 -42.13 32.63 -15.64
N VAL A 307 -42.44 32.13 -14.45
CA VAL A 307 -42.81 30.74 -14.21
C VAL A 307 -44.20 30.62 -13.59
N TYR A 308 -44.92 29.56 -13.95
CA TYR A 308 -46.13 29.13 -13.25
C TYR A 308 -45.75 28.28 -12.03
N GLU A 309 -46.10 28.74 -10.83
CA GLU A 309 -45.67 28.11 -9.57
C GLU A 309 -46.08 26.63 -9.47
N ASP A 310 -47.34 26.29 -9.79
CA ASP A 310 -47.83 24.91 -9.72
C ASP A 310 -47.17 23.96 -10.73
N ALA A 311 -46.86 24.47 -11.93
CA ALA A 311 -46.15 23.70 -12.94
C ALA A 311 -44.66 23.55 -12.60
N PHE A 312 -44.08 24.56 -11.97
CA PHE A 312 -42.71 24.50 -11.45
C PHE A 312 -42.55 23.47 -10.34
N ASN A 313 -43.48 23.40 -9.41
CA ASN A 313 -43.41 22.44 -8.31
C ASN A 313 -43.48 20.99 -8.83
N ARG A 314 -44.34 20.71 -9.83
CA ARG A 314 -44.39 19.40 -10.50
C ARG A 314 -43.08 19.07 -11.23
N PHE A 315 -42.51 20.05 -11.93
CA PHE A 315 -41.20 19.90 -12.56
C PHE A 315 -40.09 19.60 -11.53
N VAL A 316 -40.13 20.24 -10.36
CA VAL A 316 -39.20 19.99 -9.26
C VAL A 316 -39.38 18.57 -8.69
N ASP A 317 -40.61 18.08 -8.54
CA ASP A 317 -40.88 16.70 -8.11
C ASP A 317 -40.24 15.68 -9.07
N GLU A 318 -40.41 15.87 -10.37
CA GLU A 318 -39.84 15.00 -11.41
C GLU A 318 -38.31 15.05 -11.42
N ILE A 319 -37.71 16.24 -11.35
CA ILE A 319 -36.25 16.41 -11.25
C ILE A 319 -35.70 15.76 -9.98
N ASN A 320 -36.32 15.98 -8.83
CA ASN A 320 -35.89 15.41 -7.56
C ASN A 320 -36.00 13.88 -7.57
N GLY A 321 -37.04 13.34 -8.22
CA GLY A 321 -37.19 11.90 -8.47
C GLY A 321 -36.09 11.34 -9.37
N LEU A 322 -35.75 12.03 -10.47
CA LEU A 322 -34.67 11.62 -11.38
C LEU A 322 -33.28 11.69 -10.72
N ALA A 323 -33.05 12.70 -9.89
CA ALA A 323 -31.79 12.90 -9.18
C ALA A 323 -31.56 11.86 -8.05
N ALA A 324 -32.61 11.21 -7.57
CA ALA A 324 -32.50 10.20 -6.50
C ALA A 324 -31.72 8.94 -6.95
N TYR A 325 -30.88 8.42 -6.04
CA TYR A 325 -30.12 7.20 -6.27
C TYR A 325 -30.89 5.95 -5.84
N GLN A 326 -30.61 4.84 -6.53
CA GLN A 326 -31.15 3.54 -6.15
C GLN A 326 -30.29 2.91 -5.04
N TRP A 327 -30.92 2.16 -4.13
CA TRP A 327 -30.24 1.58 -2.97
C TRP A 327 -29.04 0.69 -3.33
N TRP A 328 -29.16 -0.13 -4.38
CA TRP A 328 -28.09 -1.05 -4.80
C TRP A 328 -26.84 -0.33 -5.29
N GLN A 329 -26.99 0.89 -5.86
CA GLN A 329 -25.85 1.70 -6.32
C GLN A 329 -24.97 2.12 -5.14
N GLY A 330 -25.62 2.45 -4.01
CA GLY A 330 -24.96 2.75 -2.74
C GLY A 330 -24.32 1.51 -2.10
N SER A 331 -24.98 0.35 -2.18
CA SER A 331 -24.41 -0.93 -1.68
C SER A 331 -23.14 -1.32 -2.43
N VAL A 332 -23.13 -1.22 -3.77
CA VAL A 332 -21.94 -1.47 -4.59
C VAL A 332 -20.80 -0.52 -4.21
N TYR A 333 -21.11 0.77 -4.04
CA TYR A 333 -20.13 1.76 -3.58
C TYR A 333 -19.55 1.39 -2.21
N SER A 334 -20.38 0.99 -1.25
CA SER A 334 -19.94 0.61 0.09
C SER A 334 -19.01 -0.61 0.08
N ILE A 335 -19.29 -1.62 -0.75
CA ILE A 335 -18.42 -2.80 -0.91
C ILE A 335 -17.09 -2.39 -1.54
N LEU A 336 -17.13 -1.60 -2.62
CA LEU A 336 -15.92 -1.12 -3.29
C LEU A 336 -15.08 -0.21 -2.39
N CYS A 337 -15.68 0.58 -1.50
CA CYS A 337 -14.92 1.42 -0.56
C CYS A 337 -14.00 0.59 0.34
N VAL A 338 -14.38 -0.64 0.69
CA VAL A 338 -13.59 -1.56 1.51
C VAL A 338 -12.56 -2.31 0.65
N LEU A 339 -12.96 -2.81 -0.51
CA LEU A 339 -12.11 -3.68 -1.35
C LEU A 339 -11.15 -2.92 -2.27
N ALA A 340 -11.56 -1.76 -2.79
CA ALA A 340 -10.80 -0.97 -3.76
C ALA A 340 -11.33 0.47 -3.83
N TYR A 341 -10.91 1.31 -2.88
CA TYR A 341 -11.35 2.71 -2.79
C TYR A 341 -11.25 3.52 -4.12
N PRO A 342 -10.19 3.40 -4.94
CA PRO A 342 -10.10 4.14 -6.21
C PRO A 342 -11.19 3.72 -7.21
N LEU A 343 -11.60 2.44 -7.20
CA LEU A 343 -12.72 1.96 -8.00
C LEU A 343 -14.06 2.45 -7.45
N ALA A 344 -14.21 2.54 -6.13
CA ALA A 344 -15.40 3.11 -5.49
C ALA A 344 -15.63 4.57 -5.94
N TRP A 345 -14.56 5.38 -5.95
CA TRP A 345 -14.60 6.75 -6.47
C TRP A 345 -15.01 6.79 -7.95
N SER A 346 -14.42 5.93 -8.77
CA SER A 346 -14.72 5.87 -10.20
C SER A 346 -16.17 5.45 -10.46
N TRP A 347 -16.69 4.50 -9.69
CA TRP A 347 -18.10 4.07 -9.70
C TRP A 347 -19.04 5.23 -9.35
N LEU A 348 -18.75 5.95 -8.26
CA LEU A 348 -19.53 7.12 -7.84
C LEU A 348 -19.55 8.18 -8.94
N GLN A 349 -18.40 8.52 -9.52
CA GLN A 349 -18.32 9.53 -10.58
C GLN A 349 -19.09 9.10 -11.83
N GLN A 350 -19.06 7.82 -12.18
CA GLN A 350 -19.84 7.29 -13.31
C GLN A 350 -21.35 7.36 -13.04
N CYS A 351 -21.79 7.05 -11.82
CA CYS A 351 -23.19 7.20 -11.42
C CYS A 351 -23.64 8.66 -11.52
N ARG A 352 -22.83 9.60 -11.02
CA ARG A 352 -23.09 11.05 -11.11
C ARG A 352 -23.19 11.54 -12.56
N LYS A 353 -22.30 11.08 -13.44
CA LYS A 353 -22.33 11.41 -14.89
C LYS A 353 -23.63 10.95 -15.53
N ARG A 354 -24.04 9.71 -15.26
CA ARG A 354 -25.31 9.16 -15.78
C ARG A 354 -26.51 9.95 -15.30
N LYS A 355 -26.53 10.35 -14.02
CA LYS A 355 -27.61 11.19 -13.46
C LYS A 355 -27.65 12.57 -14.09
N LEU A 356 -26.51 13.22 -14.29
CA LEU A 356 -26.45 14.49 -15.00
C LEU A 356 -26.93 14.37 -16.46
N GLN A 357 -26.55 13.30 -17.16
CA GLN A 357 -27.03 13.04 -18.53
C GLN A 357 -28.53 12.88 -18.56
N GLN A 358 -29.11 12.06 -17.67
CA GLN A 358 -30.56 11.91 -17.54
C GLN A 358 -31.27 13.23 -17.27
N LEU A 359 -30.74 14.07 -16.37
CA LEU A 359 -31.31 15.39 -16.11
C LEU A 359 -31.22 16.33 -17.32
N ARG A 360 -30.13 16.27 -18.10
CA ARG A 360 -29.96 17.07 -19.31
C ARG A 360 -30.90 16.61 -20.43
N ASP A 361 -31.04 15.31 -20.62
CA ASP A 361 -31.90 14.72 -21.64
C ASP A 361 -33.37 15.00 -21.30
N PHE A 362 -33.74 14.88 -20.03
CA PHE A 362 -35.07 15.23 -19.54
C PHE A 362 -35.43 16.69 -19.82
N VAL A 363 -34.58 17.64 -19.41
CA VAL A 363 -34.85 19.09 -19.63
C VAL A 363 -34.80 19.49 -21.09
N ARG A 364 -33.97 18.83 -21.92
CA ARG A 364 -33.81 19.20 -23.34
C ARG A 364 -34.84 18.56 -24.27
N SER A 365 -35.32 17.36 -23.96
CA SER A 365 -36.11 16.57 -24.91
C SER A 365 -37.41 15.96 -24.37
N GLU A 366 -37.51 15.68 -23.08
CA GLU A 366 -38.70 15.01 -22.52
C GLU A 366 -39.68 15.99 -21.88
N TYR A 367 -39.20 17.12 -21.36
CA TYR A 367 -40.02 18.10 -20.66
C TYR A 367 -40.46 19.25 -21.58
N ASP A 368 -41.75 19.49 -21.68
CA ASP A 368 -42.36 20.51 -22.55
C ASP A 368 -42.18 21.98 -22.10
N HIS A 369 -41.27 22.23 -21.16
CA HIS A 369 -41.05 23.54 -20.52
C HIS A 369 -42.35 24.22 -20.02
N ALA A 370 -43.38 23.43 -19.69
CA ALA A 370 -44.72 23.91 -19.36
C ALA A 370 -44.76 24.88 -18.16
N CYS A 371 -43.71 24.87 -17.34
CA CYS A 371 -43.54 25.81 -16.25
C CYS A 371 -43.23 27.25 -16.71
N LEU A 372 -42.70 27.47 -17.92
CA LEU A 372 -42.42 28.81 -18.45
C LEU A 372 -43.70 29.48 -18.98
N ARG A 373 -43.83 30.79 -18.76
CA ARG A 373 -44.97 31.58 -19.26
C ARG A 373 -44.86 31.86 -20.77
N SER A 374 -43.66 32.12 -21.30
CA SER A 374 -43.44 32.43 -22.71
C SER A 374 -43.85 31.27 -23.62
N CYS A 375 -44.63 31.57 -24.65
CA CYS A 375 -45.01 30.59 -25.68
C CYS A 375 -43.82 30.17 -26.53
N ARG A 376 -42.93 31.10 -26.90
CA ARG A 376 -41.75 30.82 -27.71
C ARG A 376 -40.73 29.94 -26.98
N SER A 377 -40.44 30.23 -25.71
CA SER A 377 -39.51 29.41 -24.91
C SER A 377 -39.96 27.95 -24.77
N ARG A 378 -41.29 27.73 -24.71
CA ARG A 378 -41.93 26.41 -24.71
C ARG A 378 -41.83 25.72 -26.06
N ALA A 379 -42.13 26.44 -27.15
CA ALA A 379 -42.11 25.87 -28.50
C ALA A 379 -40.70 25.51 -28.99
N LEU A 380 -39.67 26.26 -28.57
CA LEU A 380 -38.29 26.07 -29.02
C LEU A 380 -37.43 25.20 -28.09
N TYR A 381 -37.94 24.82 -26.91
CA TYR A 381 -37.17 24.10 -25.89
C TYR A 381 -35.86 24.82 -25.49
N GLU A 382 -35.89 26.15 -25.44
CA GLU A 382 -34.70 27.00 -25.22
C GLU A 382 -34.68 27.72 -23.86
N GLY A 383 -35.77 27.66 -23.09
CA GLY A 383 -35.93 28.47 -21.88
C GLY A 383 -35.27 27.92 -20.61
N LEU A 384 -34.87 26.64 -20.58
CA LEU A 384 -34.19 26.01 -19.44
C LEU A 384 -32.96 25.23 -19.91
N LYS A 385 -31.85 25.34 -19.18
CA LYS A 385 -30.66 24.49 -19.39
C LYS A 385 -30.09 23.99 -18.08
N VAL A 386 -29.67 22.73 -18.05
CA VAL A 386 -29.01 22.11 -16.88
C VAL A 386 -27.50 22.02 -17.11
N GLY A 387 -26.76 22.69 -16.24
CA GLY A 387 -25.30 22.64 -16.17
C GLY A 387 -24.81 21.98 -14.89
N ALA A 388 -23.54 21.63 -14.87
CA ALA A 388 -22.86 21.15 -13.68
C ALA A 388 -21.37 21.44 -13.78
N THR A 389 -20.71 21.50 -12.63
CA THR A 389 -19.25 21.64 -12.58
C THR A 389 -18.55 20.37 -13.08
N SER A 390 -17.29 20.50 -13.50
CA SER A 390 -16.46 19.37 -13.96
C SER A 390 -16.38 18.21 -12.97
N ASP A 391 -16.49 18.56 -11.68
CA ASP A 391 -16.32 17.68 -10.54
C ASP A 391 -17.63 16.91 -10.23
N LEU A 392 -18.74 17.35 -10.84
CA LEU A 392 -20.10 16.81 -10.65
C LEU A 392 -20.59 16.89 -9.20
N MET A 393 -20.05 17.82 -8.42
CA MET A 393 -20.48 18.05 -7.04
C MET A 393 -21.60 19.10 -6.97
N LEU A 394 -21.57 20.08 -7.88
CA LEU A 394 -22.55 21.16 -7.97
C LEU A 394 -23.22 21.13 -9.35
N ALA A 395 -24.55 21.03 -9.36
CA ALA A 395 -25.38 21.22 -10.54
C ALA A 395 -26.14 22.54 -10.45
N TYR A 396 -26.54 23.08 -11.58
CA TYR A 396 -27.35 24.30 -11.66
C TYR A 396 -28.32 24.26 -12.84
N LEU A 397 -29.42 24.98 -12.70
CA LEU A 397 -30.46 25.18 -13.70
C LEU A 397 -30.49 26.67 -14.09
N ASP A 398 -30.22 26.94 -15.36
CA ASP A 398 -30.21 28.28 -15.93
C ASP A 398 -31.54 28.57 -16.65
N PHE A 399 -32.10 29.76 -16.37
CA PHE A 399 -33.35 30.25 -16.97
C PHE A 399 -33.05 31.31 -18.02
N PHE A 400 -33.66 31.18 -19.21
CA PHE A 400 -33.51 32.11 -20.33
C PHE A 400 -34.85 32.71 -20.77
N LEU A 401 -34.84 33.97 -21.20
CA LEU A 401 -36.02 34.65 -21.73
C LEU A 401 -36.28 34.26 -23.18
N GLY A 402 -37.53 33.89 -23.48
CA GLY A 402 -37.97 33.49 -24.81
C GLY A 402 -38.17 34.63 -25.81
N GLY A 403 -37.68 35.84 -25.56
CA GLY A 403 -37.88 37.00 -26.46
C GLY A 403 -39.25 37.67 -26.35
N ASP A 404 -40.34 36.90 -26.23
CA ASP A 404 -41.72 37.40 -26.08
C ASP A 404 -41.94 38.17 -24.76
N GLU A 405 -41.07 37.92 -23.78
CA GLU A 405 -41.13 38.46 -22.42
C GLU A 405 -40.10 39.57 -22.16
N LYS A 406 -39.45 40.10 -23.21
CA LYS A 406 -38.46 41.18 -23.08
C LYS A 406 -39.13 42.46 -22.55
N ARG A 407 -38.98 42.72 -21.25
CA ARG A 407 -39.33 43.99 -20.58
C ARG A 407 -38.07 44.84 -20.41
N PRO A 408 -38.16 46.18 -20.32
CA PRO A 408 -36.98 47.02 -20.07
C PRO A 408 -36.26 46.68 -18.74
N ASP A 409 -36.96 46.06 -17.79
CA ASP A 409 -36.42 45.64 -16.49
C ASP A 409 -35.80 44.22 -16.48
N LEU A 410 -35.93 43.46 -17.59
CA LEU A 410 -35.47 42.07 -17.71
C LEU A 410 -34.66 41.86 -19.00
N PRO A 411 -33.46 41.26 -18.93
CA PRO A 411 -32.83 40.67 -17.75
C PRO A 411 -32.27 41.73 -16.78
N PRO A 412 -32.29 41.47 -15.46
CA PRO A 412 -31.79 42.43 -14.48
C PRO A 412 -30.30 42.69 -14.67
N SER A 413 -29.88 43.94 -14.52
CA SER A 413 -28.45 44.33 -14.57
C SER A 413 -27.68 43.75 -13.39
N LEU A 414 -26.35 43.66 -13.49
CA LEU A 414 -25.51 43.14 -12.40
C LEU A 414 -25.81 43.81 -11.05
N HIS A 415 -26.01 45.13 -11.05
CA HIS A 415 -26.34 45.90 -9.84
C HIS A 415 -27.71 45.52 -9.26
N GLN A 416 -28.71 45.26 -10.10
CA GLN A 416 -30.04 44.79 -9.67
C GLN A 416 -30.03 43.34 -9.16
N ARG A 417 -29.04 42.54 -9.55
CA ARG A 417 -28.81 41.18 -9.05
C ARG A 417 -28.01 41.13 -7.75
N SER A 418 -27.47 42.27 -7.30
CA SER A 418 -26.69 42.33 -6.07
C SER A 418 -27.60 42.27 -4.82
N PRO A 419 -27.25 41.51 -3.78
CA PRO A 419 -26.07 40.63 -3.67
C PRO A 419 -26.25 39.30 -4.43
N MET A 420 -25.26 38.94 -5.24
CA MET A 420 -25.22 37.69 -6.01
C MET A 420 -24.36 36.65 -5.30
N ALA A 421 -24.90 35.44 -5.11
CA ALA A 421 -24.17 34.31 -4.55
C ALA A 421 -23.55 33.45 -5.66
N LEU A 422 -22.22 33.28 -5.61
CA LEU A 422 -21.46 32.39 -6.49
C LEU A 422 -20.97 31.19 -5.68
N VAL A 423 -21.57 30.02 -5.90
CA VAL A 423 -21.26 28.82 -5.12
C VAL A 423 -20.03 28.10 -5.68
N PHE A 424 -19.16 27.61 -4.79
CA PHE A 424 -18.02 26.78 -5.17
C PHE A 424 -18.46 25.35 -5.48
N GLY A 425 -17.90 24.78 -6.54
CA GLY A 425 -17.87 23.35 -6.76
C GLY A 425 -16.84 22.67 -5.85
N GLY A 426 -16.96 21.35 -5.72
CA GLY A 426 -16.08 20.54 -4.87
C GLY A 426 -16.46 20.57 -3.39
N ASP A 427 -15.90 19.64 -2.63
CA ASP A 427 -16.08 19.48 -1.18
C ASP A 427 -14.77 19.72 -0.39
N GLY A 428 -13.70 20.14 -1.07
CA GLY A 428 -12.37 20.32 -0.49
C GLY A 428 -11.67 18.98 -0.19
N SER A 429 -12.13 17.89 -0.80
CA SER A 429 -11.43 16.62 -0.81
C SER A 429 -10.23 16.65 -1.76
N TYR A 430 -9.36 15.65 -1.65
CA TYR A 430 -8.26 15.51 -2.58
C TYR A 430 -8.71 15.18 -4.01
N MET A 431 -9.90 14.59 -4.24
CA MET A 431 -10.37 14.36 -5.62
C MET A 431 -11.14 15.54 -6.20
N ALA A 432 -11.85 16.30 -5.36
CA ALA A 432 -12.67 17.44 -5.76
C ALA A 432 -12.31 18.66 -4.90
N PRO A 433 -11.19 19.36 -5.20
CA PRO A 433 -10.85 20.61 -4.53
C PRO A 433 -11.94 21.66 -4.75
N PHE A 434 -12.01 22.66 -3.88
CA PHE A 434 -12.92 23.77 -4.11
C PHE A 434 -12.54 24.52 -5.38
N SER A 435 -13.52 24.82 -6.22
CA SER A 435 -13.32 25.60 -7.44
C SER A 435 -14.53 26.48 -7.74
N LEU A 436 -14.28 27.68 -8.22
CA LEU A 436 -15.28 28.55 -8.81
C LEU A 436 -15.32 28.25 -10.32
N HIS A 437 -16.47 27.76 -10.79
CA HIS A 437 -16.68 27.51 -12.21
C HIS A 437 -17.04 28.81 -12.91
N ASN A 438 -16.25 29.19 -13.91
CA ASN A 438 -16.50 30.39 -14.71
C ASN A 438 -17.00 30.03 -16.09
N ASP A 439 -18.30 30.20 -16.29
CA ASP A 439 -19.00 30.01 -17.56
C ASP A 439 -19.02 31.30 -18.37
N ASN A 440 -19.28 31.18 -19.68
CA ASN A 440 -19.51 32.34 -20.56
C ASN A 440 -20.64 33.25 -20.04
N ILE A 441 -21.66 32.69 -19.39
CA ILE A 441 -22.75 33.45 -18.76
C ILE A 441 -22.22 34.31 -17.60
N LEU A 442 -21.40 33.73 -16.72
CA LEU A 442 -20.85 34.46 -15.57
C LEU A 442 -19.86 35.53 -16.04
N THR A 443 -18.98 35.22 -16.99
CA THR A 443 -18.08 36.20 -17.60
C THR A 443 -18.86 37.34 -18.26
N SER A 444 -19.91 37.04 -19.03
CA SER A 444 -20.73 38.06 -19.68
C SER A 444 -21.46 38.95 -18.66
N LEU A 445 -21.98 38.38 -17.58
CA LEU A 445 -22.58 39.15 -16.49
C LEU A 445 -21.56 40.06 -15.80
N MET A 446 -20.37 39.55 -15.48
CA MET A 446 -19.32 40.33 -14.84
C MET A 446 -18.71 41.39 -15.76
N SER A 447 -18.70 41.16 -17.08
CA SER A 447 -18.24 42.14 -18.07
C SER A 447 -19.04 43.44 -18.12
N GLN A 448 -20.22 43.47 -17.49
CA GLN A 448 -21.00 44.71 -17.33
C GLN A 448 -20.31 45.73 -16.41
N ALA A 449 -19.39 45.28 -15.54
CA ALA A 449 -18.72 46.14 -14.58
C ALA A 449 -17.18 45.95 -14.54
N VAL A 450 -16.66 44.73 -14.73
CA VAL A 450 -15.23 44.43 -14.69
C VAL A 450 -14.76 43.86 -16.04
N PRO A 451 -13.64 44.32 -16.60
CA PRO A 451 -13.09 43.74 -17.83
C PRO A 451 -12.93 42.21 -17.77
N PRO A 452 -13.27 41.46 -18.83
CA PRO A 452 -13.19 39.99 -18.83
C PRO A 452 -11.81 39.45 -18.45
N THR A 453 -10.73 40.12 -18.90
CA THR A 453 -9.33 39.72 -18.59
C THR A 453 -9.05 39.73 -17.08
N ILE A 454 -9.48 40.79 -16.39
CA ILE A 454 -9.34 40.94 -14.93
C ILE A 454 -10.19 39.89 -14.21
N TRP A 455 -11.41 39.66 -14.69
CA TRP A 455 -12.28 38.62 -14.11
C TRP A 455 -11.69 37.21 -14.26
N TYR A 456 -11.26 36.83 -15.46
CA TYR A 456 -10.62 35.53 -15.70
C TYR A 456 -9.37 35.34 -14.83
N ARG A 457 -8.55 36.38 -14.72
CA ARG A 457 -7.34 36.39 -13.88
C ARG A 457 -7.69 36.21 -12.40
N LEU A 458 -8.71 36.92 -11.91
CA LEU A 458 -9.21 36.79 -10.54
C LEU A 458 -9.69 35.38 -10.24
N VAL A 459 -10.52 34.81 -11.12
CA VAL A 459 -11.04 33.44 -10.97
C VAL A 459 -9.89 32.43 -10.97
N ALA A 460 -8.91 32.59 -11.86
CA ALA A 460 -7.74 31.70 -11.91
C ALA A 460 -6.92 31.78 -10.61
N GLY A 461 -6.69 32.99 -10.09
CA GLY A 461 -6.00 33.22 -8.81
C GLY A 461 -6.76 32.63 -7.63
N LEU A 462 -8.07 32.85 -7.58
CA LEU A 462 -8.94 32.29 -6.55
C LEU A 462 -8.93 30.77 -6.58
N ASN A 463 -9.09 30.16 -7.76
CA ASN A 463 -9.05 28.70 -7.93
C ASN A 463 -7.68 28.12 -7.53
N ALA A 464 -6.59 28.84 -7.77
CA ALA A 464 -5.26 28.45 -7.31
C ALA A 464 -5.15 28.42 -5.77
N GLN A 465 -5.78 29.37 -5.08
CA GLN A 465 -5.84 29.38 -3.60
C GLN A 465 -6.83 28.35 -3.05
N LEU A 466 -8.03 28.23 -3.64
CA LEU A 466 -9.06 27.26 -3.25
C LEU A 466 -8.58 25.81 -3.40
N ARG A 467 -7.72 25.53 -4.38
CA ARG A 467 -7.08 24.22 -4.55
C ARG A 467 -6.32 23.76 -3.30
N LEU A 468 -5.72 24.68 -2.55
CA LEU A 468 -4.95 24.38 -1.34
C LEU A 468 -5.83 24.21 -0.08
N VAL A 469 -7.14 24.46 -0.19
CA VAL A 469 -8.08 24.34 0.92
C VAL A 469 -8.38 22.88 1.21
N GLN A 470 -8.23 22.48 2.47
CA GLN A 470 -8.40 21.09 2.91
C GLN A 470 -9.61 20.96 3.83
N CYS A 471 -10.50 20.02 3.54
CA CYS A 471 -11.67 19.74 4.37
C CYS A 471 -11.30 19.48 5.85
N GLY A 472 -10.19 18.79 6.16
CA GLY A 472 -9.77 18.56 7.55
C GLY A 472 -9.25 19.79 8.31
N ARG A 473 -8.88 20.88 7.62
CA ARG A 473 -8.21 22.07 8.19
C ARG A 473 -8.83 23.39 7.70
N LEU A 474 -10.13 23.39 7.42
CA LEU A 474 -10.84 24.52 6.79
C LEU A 474 -10.62 25.86 7.49
N LYS A 475 -10.56 25.88 8.84
CA LYS A 475 -10.32 27.11 9.61
C LYS A 475 -9.04 27.83 9.18
N PHE A 476 -7.93 27.11 9.08
CA PHE A 476 -6.64 27.70 8.75
C PHE A 476 -6.51 27.97 7.25
N THR A 477 -6.99 27.05 6.42
CA THR A 477 -6.85 27.19 4.97
C THR A 477 -7.76 28.28 4.38
N PHE A 478 -8.99 28.45 4.88
CA PHE A 478 -9.84 29.55 4.44
C PHE A 478 -9.36 30.91 4.96
N CYS A 479 -8.71 31.02 6.13
CA CYS A 479 -8.09 32.28 6.55
C CYS A 479 -7.09 32.80 5.50
N ARG A 480 -6.34 31.91 4.83
CA ARG A 480 -5.42 32.30 3.75
C ARG A 480 -6.18 32.82 2.52
N VAL A 481 -7.32 32.21 2.19
CA VAL A 481 -8.17 32.66 1.07
C VAL A 481 -8.79 34.02 1.38
N VAL A 482 -9.33 34.22 2.59
CA VAL A 482 -9.90 35.51 3.02
C VAL A 482 -8.85 36.61 2.98
N SER A 483 -7.66 36.35 3.54
CA SER A 483 -6.54 37.30 3.48
C SER A 483 -6.12 37.61 2.05
N TRP A 484 -6.12 36.62 1.15
CA TRP A 484 -5.83 36.84 -0.27
C TRP A 484 -6.91 37.69 -0.96
N ILE A 485 -8.20 37.44 -0.66
CA ILE A 485 -9.32 38.25 -1.19
C ILE A 485 -9.18 39.70 -0.74
N GLU A 486 -8.91 39.94 0.55
CA GLU A 486 -8.75 41.30 1.12
C GLU A 486 -7.54 42.05 0.55
N THR A 487 -6.44 41.35 0.24
CA THR A 487 -5.17 41.99 -0.19
C THR A 487 -5.01 42.08 -1.71
N HIS A 488 -5.51 41.11 -2.48
CA HIS A 488 -5.29 41.02 -3.93
C HIS A 488 -6.55 41.33 -4.75
N ALA A 489 -7.72 40.85 -4.32
CA ALA A 489 -8.96 40.92 -5.10
C ALA A 489 -9.78 42.18 -4.81
N ASN A 490 -10.12 42.46 -3.56
CA ASN A 490 -10.99 43.57 -3.19
C ASN A 490 -10.43 44.96 -3.54
N PRO A 491 -9.13 45.25 -3.40
CA PRO A 491 -8.58 46.56 -3.78
C PRO A 491 -8.71 46.88 -5.27
N THR A 492 -8.61 45.86 -6.14
CA THR A 492 -8.77 46.05 -7.59
C THR A 492 -10.24 46.05 -8.00
N LEU A 493 -11.07 45.20 -7.39
CA LEU A 493 -12.52 45.18 -7.66
C LEU A 493 -13.25 46.43 -7.17
N SER A 494 -12.79 47.05 -6.06
CA SER A 494 -13.37 48.30 -5.57
C SER A 494 -13.21 49.45 -6.56
N ALA A 495 -12.14 49.44 -7.37
CA ALA A 495 -11.96 50.43 -8.45
C ALA A 495 -13.06 50.34 -9.53
N TYR A 496 -13.72 49.18 -9.65
CA TYR A 496 -14.84 48.92 -10.56
C TYR A 496 -16.20 48.91 -9.85
N GLY A 497 -16.27 49.32 -8.59
CA GLY A 497 -17.53 49.39 -7.83
C GLY A 497 -18.09 48.04 -7.39
N ILE A 498 -17.26 47.00 -7.28
CA ILE A 498 -17.65 45.66 -6.83
C ILE A 498 -16.85 45.29 -5.58
N HIS A 499 -17.52 44.64 -4.62
CA HIS A 499 -16.86 43.99 -3.50
C HIS A 499 -17.24 42.52 -3.41
N VAL A 500 -16.30 41.70 -2.94
CA VAL A 500 -16.45 40.25 -2.88
C VAL A 500 -16.06 39.74 -1.51
N ASP A 501 -16.97 39.01 -0.88
CA ASP A 501 -16.75 38.37 0.41
C ASP A 501 -16.89 36.85 0.32
N LEU A 502 -16.08 36.13 1.09
CA LEU A 502 -16.27 34.69 1.27
C LEU A 502 -17.48 34.43 2.15
N ALA A 503 -18.41 33.58 1.71
CA ALA A 503 -19.62 33.23 2.44
C ALA A 503 -19.82 31.72 2.54
N TRP A 504 -20.58 31.30 3.54
CA TRP A 504 -21.14 29.96 3.63
C TRP A 504 -22.66 30.03 3.51
N PHE A 505 -23.24 29.02 2.87
CA PHE A 505 -24.66 28.83 2.66
C PHE A 505 -25.05 27.49 3.28
N GLN A 506 -26.17 27.47 4.00
CA GLN A 506 -26.75 26.24 4.53
C GLN A 506 -27.95 25.84 3.67
N PRO A 507 -27.74 25.08 2.60
CA PRO A 507 -28.81 24.71 1.68
C PRO A 507 -29.80 23.71 2.28
N THR A 508 -29.37 22.87 3.24
CA THR A 508 -30.14 21.74 3.76
C THR A 508 -30.15 21.69 5.29
N THR A 509 -31.24 21.15 5.85
CA THR A 509 -31.39 20.86 7.29
C THR A 509 -30.47 19.74 7.78
N SER A 510 -29.82 19.01 6.86
CA SER A 510 -28.93 17.89 7.13
C SER A 510 -27.52 18.31 7.61
N GLY A 511 -27.23 19.61 7.62
CA GLY A 511 -25.98 20.17 8.14
C GLY A 511 -24.81 20.19 7.15
N TYR A 512 -25.07 20.07 5.85
CA TYR A 512 -24.10 20.33 4.79
C TYR A 512 -23.88 21.84 4.60
N TRP A 513 -22.62 22.24 4.43
CA TRP A 513 -22.22 23.65 4.26
C TRP A 513 -21.72 23.81 2.83
N GLN A 514 -22.40 24.66 2.05
CA GLN A 514 -21.89 25.10 0.76
C GLN A 514 -21.08 26.37 0.97
N PHE A 515 -19.90 26.44 0.36
CA PHE A 515 -19.06 27.64 0.40
C PHE A 515 -19.13 28.37 -0.94
N GLY A 516 -18.95 29.68 -0.93
CA GLY A 516 -18.97 30.48 -2.14
C GLY A 516 -18.59 31.93 -1.89
N LEU A 517 -18.76 32.77 -2.90
CA LEU A 517 -18.56 34.20 -2.83
C LEU A 517 -19.89 34.94 -2.83
N LEU A 518 -19.98 36.00 -2.03
CA LEU A 518 -21.04 36.99 -2.08
C LEU A 518 -20.51 38.23 -2.79
N VAL A 519 -21.10 38.55 -3.94
CA VAL A 519 -20.72 39.72 -4.74
C VAL A 519 -21.77 40.81 -4.54
N TYR A 520 -21.34 41.99 -4.09
CA TYR A 520 -22.23 43.14 -3.96
C TYR A 520 -21.63 44.39 -4.62
N ALA A 521 -22.50 45.23 -5.18
CA ALA A 521 -22.11 46.49 -5.75
C ALA A 521 -21.88 47.52 -4.63
N THR A 522 -20.73 48.17 -4.63
CA THR A 522 -20.47 49.29 -3.72
C THR A 522 -21.11 50.53 -4.33
N VAL A 523 -22.13 51.08 -3.67
CA VAL A 523 -22.66 52.40 -4.04
C VAL A 523 -21.55 53.41 -3.78
N ASN A 524 -21.09 54.11 -4.83
CA ASN A 524 -20.23 55.28 -4.67
C ASN A 524 -20.95 56.28 -3.78
N GLU A 525 -20.49 56.46 -2.54
CA GLU A 525 -20.73 57.72 -1.85
C GLU A 525 -19.94 58.79 -2.63
N ASN A 526 -20.62 59.47 -3.55
CA ASN A 526 -20.09 60.69 -4.15
C ASN A 526 -19.86 61.70 -3.00
N PRO A 527 -18.65 62.24 -2.82
CA PRO A 527 -18.40 63.27 -1.83
C PRO A 527 -18.98 64.58 -2.37
N LEU A 528 -20.24 64.86 -2.05
CA LEU A 528 -20.80 66.20 -2.22
C LEU A 528 -20.28 67.07 -1.07
N GLN A 529 -19.31 67.90 -1.41
CA GLN A 529 -19.01 69.24 -0.86
C GLN A 529 -19.29 69.43 0.64
N ALA A 530 -18.25 69.32 1.45
CA ALA A 530 -18.14 70.08 2.69
C ALA A 530 -16.92 70.99 2.57
N ILE A 531 -17.20 72.29 2.69
CA ILE A 531 -16.28 73.41 2.66
C ILE A 531 -15.28 73.30 3.82
N ASP A 532 -14.06 73.76 3.55
CA ASP A 532 -12.91 73.91 4.45
C ASP A 532 -13.25 74.43 5.85
N GLU A 533 -12.58 73.88 6.86
CA GLU A 533 -11.85 74.69 7.84
C GLU A 533 -10.76 73.85 8.54
N GLU A 534 -9.52 74.33 8.43
CA GLU A 534 -8.26 73.77 8.93
C GLU A 534 -8.15 73.80 10.46
N VAL A 535 -7.61 72.74 11.08
CA VAL A 535 -6.64 72.82 12.20
C VAL A 535 -5.70 71.58 12.20
N VAL A 536 -4.63 71.69 11.41
CA VAL A 536 -3.18 71.56 11.74
C VAL A 536 -2.70 70.72 12.98
N LEU A 537 -1.65 69.90 12.72
CA LEU A 537 -0.59 69.29 13.60
C LEU A 537 -0.89 67.93 14.30
N THR A 538 -0.06 66.87 14.35
CA THR A 538 1.29 66.51 13.84
C THR A 538 1.52 64.99 14.00
N GLU A 539 2.33 64.39 13.10
CA GLU A 539 3.38 63.35 13.31
C GLU A 539 3.12 61.90 13.83
N GLN A 540 3.61 60.97 12.98
CA GLN A 540 4.50 59.81 13.24
C GLN A 540 3.96 58.46 13.80
N GLN A 541 4.21 57.42 12.96
CA GLN A 541 4.27 55.96 13.16
C GLN A 541 5.05 55.46 14.42
N PRO A 542 5.20 54.14 14.73
CA PRO A 542 4.53 52.88 14.32
C PRO A 542 4.19 51.88 15.50
N CYS A 543 3.70 50.69 15.14
CA CYS A 543 3.36 49.49 15.92
C CYS A 543 4.27 49.10 17.11
N SER A 544 3.69 48.61 18.23
CA SER A 544 4.14 47.40 18.96
C SER A 544 3.29 47.08 20.21
N ALA A 545 3.47 45.85 20.71
CA ALA A 545 2.59 45.04 21.55
C ALA A 545 2.59 45.33 23.06
N LEU A 546 1.72 44.57 23.76
CA LEU A 546 1.81 43.99 25.11
C LEU A 546 0.97 44.57 26.27
N VAL A 547 0.15 43.65 26.83
CA VAL A 547 -0.25 43.46 28.24
C VAL A 547 -1.37 44.31 28.84
N GLY A 548 -2.42 43.61 29.31
CA GLY A 548 -2.87 43.78 30.70
C GLY A 548 -4.30 44.29 30.95
N ARG A 549 -5.20 43.34 31.23
CA ARG A 549 -6.04 43.33 32.44
C ARG A 549 -6.93 44.57 32.73
N ASN A 550 -8.23 44.51 32.42
CA ASN A 550 -9.28 44.37 33.44
C ASN A 550 -10.70 44.43 32.86
N ARG A 551 -11.56 43.74 33.60
CA ARG A 551 -12.99 43.50 33.43
C ARG A 551 -13.77 44.74 33.87
N SER A 552 -14.97 44.90 33.29
CA SER A 552 -16.08 45.77 33.72
C SER A 552 -15.82 47.28 33.78
N ASP A 553 -16.05 47.98 32.67
CA ASP A 553 -16.97 49.13 32.61
C ASP A 553 -17.00 49.76 31.22
N ARG A 554 -17.95 49.33 30.38
CA ARG A 554 -18.57 50.17 29.32
C ARG A 554 -19.78 49.50 28.66
N ARG A 555 -20.65 48.88 29.46
CA ARG A 555 -22.03 48.60 29.02
C ARG A 555 -22.82 49.92 29.08
N GLN A 556 -22.69 50.81 28.10
CA GLN A 556 -23.74 51.83 27.81
C GLN A 556 -23.53 52.76 26.59
N TYR A 557 -22.46 52.66 25.80
CA TYR A 557 -22.24 53.59 24.67
C TYR A 557 -21.83 52.92 23.34
N LEU A 558 -22.52 51.84 22.95
CA LEU A 558 -22.43 51.23 21.61
C LEU A 558 -23.81 50.71 21.22
N LYS A 559 -24.74 51.64 21.04
CA LYS A 559 -26.12 51.42 20.58
C LYS A 559 -26.48 52.51 19.56
N LEU A 560 -25.60 52.67 18.58
CA LEU A 560 -25.69 53.53 17.38
C LEU A 560 -24.32 53.26 16.74
N THR A 561 -24.17 52.36 15.77
CA THR A 561 -24.67 52.47 14.41
C THR A 561 -24.66 51.06 13.82
N GLU A 562 -25.82 50.45 13.64
CA GLU A 562 -25.96 49.27 12.78
C GLU A 562 -25.96 49.76 11.33
N PRO A 563 -25.07 49.28 10.43
CA PRO A 563 -25.39 49.33 9.02
C PRO A 563 -26.43 48.24 8.75
N LEU A 564 -27.57 48.68 8.23
CA LEU A 564 -28.74 47.88 7.91
C LEU A 564 -28.40 46.63 7.07
N MET A 565 -28.83 45.48 7.61
CA MET A 565 -29.20 44.21 6.97
C MET A 565 -29.02 44.08 5.43
N PRO A 566 -28.17 43.14 5.01
CA PRO A 566 -28.56 42.12 4.02
C PRO A 566 -28.39 40.69 4.59
N ARG A 567 -28.40 40.54 5.92
CA ARG A 567 -28.00 39.31 6.64
C ARG A 567 -29.04 38.17 6.65
N LYS A 568 -30.19 38.31 6.00
CA LYS A 568 -31.34 37.38 6.13
C LYS A 568 -31.91 36.83 4.81
N VAL A 569 -31.34 37.16 3.65
CA VAL A 569 -31.92 36.76 2.35
C VAL A 569 -31.47 35.37 1.90
N PHE A 570 -30.28 34.94 2.32
CA PHE A 570 -29.76 33.59 2.12
C PHE A 570 -29.56 32.98 3.51
N GLY A 571 -29.94 31.72 3.73
CA GLY A 571 -29.72 31.00 4.99
C GLY A 571 -28.23 30.72 5.25
N GLY A 572 -27.40 31.76 5.31
CA GLY A 572 -25.95 31.72 5.29
C GLY A 572 -25.31 32.96 5.92
N GLY A 573 -23.99 32.94 6.09
CA GLY A 573 -23.24 34.01 6.75
C GLY A 573 -21.91 34.31 6.06
N ILE A 574 -21.42 35.54 6.25
CA ILE A 574 -20.12 35.97 5.75
C ILE A 574 -19.00 35.41 6.65
N LEU A 575 -17.97 34.84 6.03
CA LEU A 575 -16.81 34.23 6.67
C LEU A 575 -15.70 35.26 6.87
N ASN A 576 -15.73 35.95 8.00
CA ASN A 576 -14.61 36.77 8.46
C ASN A 576 -13.62 35.93 9.28
N SER A 577 -12.40 36.44 9.45
CA SER A 577 -11.33 35.82 10.25
C SER A 577 -11.78 35.39 11.67
N SER A 578 -12.70 36.14 12.28
CA SER A 578 -13.32 35.84 13.57
C SER A 578 -14.42 34.77 13.47
N SER A 579 -15.28 34.82 12.45
CA SER A 579 -16.35 33.84 12.21
C SER A 579 -15.81 32.44 11.89
N LEU A 580 -14.67 32.35 11.19
CA LEU A 580 -14.01 31.09 10.84
C LEU A 580 -13.60 30.25 12.06
N GLN A 581 -13.27 30.89 13.18
CA GLN A 581 -12.88 30.19 14.42
C GLN A 581 -14.06 29.42 15.04
N THR A 582 -15.30 29.87 14.79
CA THR A 582 -16.53 29.31 15.36
C THR A 582 -17.14 28.17 14.55
N LEU A 583 -16.64 27.89 13.34
CA LEU A 583 -17.10 26.77 12.49
C LEU A 583 -16.91 25.43 13.22
N LYS A 584 -18.01 24.74 13.51
CA LYS A 584 -18.03 23.36 14.01
C LYS A 584 -17.98 22.42 12.81
N LEU A 585 -16.87 21.72 12.65
CA LEU A 585 -16.68 20.81 11.53
C LEU A 585 -16.88 19.36 11.93
N ARG A 586 -17.60 18.61 11.09
CA ARG A 586 -17.70 17.15 11.17
C ARG A 586 -16.36 16.56 10.71
N LYS A 587 -15.71 15.73 11.54
CA LYS A 587 -14.48 15.04 11.15
C LYS A 587 -14.76 14.14 9.94
N ALA A 588 -14.06 14.37 8.84
CA ALA A 588 -14.08 13.48 7.69
C ALA A 588 -13.50 12.10 8.08
N VAL A 589 -14.15 11.03 7.63
CA VAL A 589 -13.87 9.61 7.99
C VAL A 589 -12.66 9.04 7.25
N CYS A 590 -11.89 9.86 6.52
CA CYS A 590 -10.74 9.36 5.77
C CYS A 590 -9.60 9.04 6.76
N SER A 591 -9.10 7.80 6.75
CA SER A 591 -8.08 7.33 7.70
C SER A 591 -6.65 7.77 7.39
N PHE A 592 -6.37 8.33 6.19
CA PHE A 592 -5.01 8.74 5.76
C PHE A 592 -4.88 10.17 5.15
N PRO A 593 -5.53 11.22 5.69
CA PRO A 593 -5.51 12.57 5.10
C PRO A 593 -4.15 13.29 5.23
N PHE A 594 -3.17 12.68 5.90
CA PHE A 594 -1.84 13.27 6.13
C PHE A 594 -0.86 13.02 4.98
N LEU A 595 -1.08 11.97 4.19
CA LEU A 595 -0.13 11.52 3.17
C LEU A 595 -0.36 12.19 1.80
N ILE A 596 -1.60 12.56 1.47
CA ILE A 596 -1.92 13.26 0.22
C ILE A 596 -2.48 14.65 0.51
N PHE A 597 -1.94 15.66 -0.14
CA PHE A 597 -2.59 16.97 -0.17
C PHE A 597 -2.22 17.77 -1.40
N ASN A 598 -3.14 18.64 -1.82
CA ASN A 598 -2.86 19.59 -2.90
C ASN A 598 -1.77 20.59 -2.46
N ILE A 599 -0.63 20.63 -3.17
CA ILE A 599 0.51 21.52 -2.91
C ILE A 599 0.69 22.60 -3.97
N ARG A 600 1.48 23.64 -3.68
CA ARG A 600 1.88 24.62 -4.70
C ARG A 600 2.80 23.98 -5.76
N PRO A 601 2.75 24.45 -7.02
CA PRO A 601 3.59 23.96 -8.10
C PRO A 601 5.05 24.44 -7.91
N ILE A 602 6.02 23.67 -8.41
CA ILE A 602 7.47 23.83 -8.12
C ILE A 602 8.27 24.35 -9.34
N GLY A 603 7.72 24.33 -10.56
CA GLY A 603 8.40 24.96 -11.72
C GLY A 603 9.21 24.05 -12.63
N HIS A 604 9.26 22.73 -12.37
CA HIS A 604 10.09 21.77 -13.12
C HIS A 604 9.31 20.55 -13.61
N GLN A 605 8.44 20.72 -14.60
CA GLN A 605 7.55 19.66 -15.08
C GLN A 605 8.31 18.44 -15.64
N ASP A 606 9.39 18.65 -16.38
CA ASP A 606 10.09 17.54 -17.05
C ASP A 606 10.97 16.73 -16.10
N LEU A 607 11.69 17.39 -15.19
CA LEU A 607 12.47 16.74 -14.14
C LEU A 607 11.58 15.93 -13.21
N VAL A 608 10.45 16.50 -12.76
CA VAL A 608 9.49 15.79 -11.90
C VAL A 608 8.90 14.59 -12.63
N GLY A 609 8.56 14.72 -13.92
CA GLY A 609 8.07 13.59 -14.71
C GLY A 609 9.13 12.47 -14.90
N LEU A 610 10.41 12.81 -15.06
CA LEU A 610 11.51 11.82 -15.11
C LEU A 610 11.65 11.07 -13.79
N LEU A 611 11.64 11.79 -12.66
CA LEU A 611 11.70 11.19 -11.32
C LEU A 611 10.51 10.26 -11.05
N ILE A 612 9.32 10.63 -11.51
CA ILE A 612 8.14 9.76 -11.42
C ILE A 612 8.33 8.48 -12.25
N SER A 613 8.86 8.56 -13.47
CA SER A 613 9.16 7.36 -14.27
C SER A 613 10.15 6.42 -13.58
N MET A 614 11.23 6.98 -13.00
CA MET A 614 12.22 6.23 -12.19
C MET A 614 11.56 5.53 -11.01
N LEU A 615 10.77 6.26 -10.23
CA LEU A 615 10.11 5.70 -9.06
C LEU A 615 9.03 4.69 -9.41
N LEU A 616 8.30 4.88 -10.52
CA LEU A 616 7.26 3.96 -10.97
C LEU A 616 7.86 2.59 -11.34
N LEU A 617 8.98 2.59 -12.07
CA LEU A 617 9.71 1.37 -12.42
C LEU A 617 10.37 0.74 -11.18
N GLY A 618 10.95 1.56 -10.31
CA GLY A 618 11.50 1.07 -9.04
C GLY A 618 10.45 0.42 -8.14
N ASP A 619 9.26 1.02 -8.02
CA ASP A 619 8.16 0.47 -7.21
C ASP A 619 7.70 -0.89 -7.74
N ILE A 620 7.46 -1.05 -9.05
CA ILE A 620 7.05 -2.36 -9.57
C ILE A 620 8.16 -3.41 -9.37
N SER A 621 9.44 -3.05 -9.56
CA SER A 621 10.55 -3.97 -9.33
C SER A 621 10.61 -4.42 -7.87
N VAL A 622 10.57 -3.49 -6.92
CA VAL A 622 10.62 -3.84 -5.49
C VAL A 622 9.32 -4.58 -5.08
N VAL A 623 8.15 -4.25 -5.63
CA VAL A 623 6.90 -5.00 -5.40
C VAL A 623 7.05 -6.45 -5.85
N LEU A 624 7.58 -6.69 -7.05
CA LEU A 624 7.82 -8.05 -7.55
C LEU A 624 8.82 -8.81 -6.66
N LEU A 625 9.89 -8.15 -6.21
CA LEU A 625 10.85 -8.77 -5.28
C LEU A 625 10.21 -9.09 -3.92
N THR A 626 9.37 -8.20 -3.38
CA THR A 626 8.64 -8.52 -2.13
C THR A 626 7.66 -9.66 -2.31
N LEU A 627 6.93 -9.72 -3.43
CA LEU A 627 6.02 -10.84 -3.69
C LEU A 627 6.77 -12.16 -3.82
N LEU A 628 7.93 -12.15 -4.49
CA LEU A 628 8.81 -13.32 -4.58
C LEU A 628 9.34 -13.74 -3.20
N GLN A 629 9.73 -12.77 -2.37
CA GLN A 629 10.15 -13.02 -0.99
C GLN A 629 9.01 -13.60 -0.14
N MET A 630 7.79 -13.07 -0.23
CA MET A 630 6.65 -13.64 0.51
C MET A 630 6.30 -15.05 0.01
N TYR A 631 6.38 -15.29 -1.30
CA TYR A 631 6.19 -16.62 -1.89
C TYR A 631 7.24 -17.63 -1.42
N SER A 632 8.50 -17.21 -1.28
CA SER A 632 9.57 -18.09 -0.80
C SER A 632 9.41 -18.47 0.67
N ILE A 633 8.77 -17.60 1.47
CA ILE A 633 8.40 -17.88 2.85
C ILE A 633 7.20 -18.84 2.92
N SER A 634 6.08 -18.44 2.30
CA SER A 634 4.81 -19.17 2.33
C SER A 634 3.85 -18.76 1.22
N LEU A 635 3.19 -19.74 0.59
CA LEU A 635 2.11 -19.49 -0.37
C LEU A 635 0.96 -18.69 0.27
N LEU A 636 0.66 -18.93 1.55
CA LEU A 636 -0.41 -18.23 2.27
C LEU A 636 -0.09 -16.73 2.41
N ASP A 637 1.15 -16.39 2.74
CA ASP A 637 1.56 -14.99 2.91
C ASP A 637 1.55 -14.24 1.58
N PHE A 638 1.99 -14.90 0.50
CA PHE A 638 1.85 -14.37 -0.86
C PHE A 638 0.37 -14.06 -1.20
N LEU A 639 -0.53 -15.01 -0.95
CA LEU A 639 -1.96 -14.82 -1.20
C LEU A 639 -2.56 -13.72 -0.31
N LEU A 640 -2.15 -13.62 0.96
CA LEU A 640 -2.66 -12.61 1.87
C LEU A 640 -2.29 -11.19 1.39
N VAL A 641 -1.02 -10.97 1.02
CA VAL A 641 -0.56 -9.67 0.50
C VAL A 641 -1.26 -9.30 -0.81
N LEU A 642 -1.59 -10.28 -1.65
CA LEU A 642 -2.26 -10.05 -2.93
C LEU A 642 -3.77 -9.83 -2.81
N LEU A 643 -4.43 -10.51 -1.87
CA LEU A 643 -5.90 -10.61 -1.80
C LEU A 643 -6.55 -9.73 -0.74
N ILE A 644 -5.80 -9.21 0.26
CA ILE A 644 -6.38 -8.36 1.32
C ILE A 644 -7.00 -7.07 0.78
N LEU A 645 -6.28 -6.39 -0.11
CA LEU A 645 -6.86 -5.51 -1.13
C LEU A 645 -6.47 -6.10 -2.48
N PRO A 646 -7.42 -6.71 -3.20
CA PRO A 646 -7.15 -7.54 -4.35
C PRO A 646 -6.34 -6.78 -5.41
N LEU A 647 -5.13 -7.27 -5.68
CA LEU A 647 -4.18 -6.72 -6.66
C LEU A 647 -3.82 -5.23 -6.41
N GLY A 648 -4.14 -4.69 -5.24
CA GLY A 648 -3.96 -3.27 -4.90
C GLY A 648 -2.50 -2.83 -4.91
N ILE A 649 -1.56 -3.75 -4.67
CA ILE A 649 -0.12 -3.50 -4.75
C ILE A 649 0.43 -3.42 -6.19
N LEU A 650 -0.30 -3.98 -7.18
CA LEU A 650 0.12 -4.03 -8.59
C LEU A 650 -0.49 -2.90 -9.42
N PHE A 651 -1.70 -2.44 -9.09
CA PHE A 651 -2.41 -1.38 -9.83
C PHE A 651 -1.78 0.03 -9.84
N PRO A 652 -0.90 0.45 -8.89
CA PRO A 652 -0.21 1.73 -9.00
C PRO A 652 0.61 1.86 -10.29
N PHE A 653 1.27 0.79 -10.74
CA PHE A 653 2.08 0.79 -11.96
C PHE A 653 1.29 1.13 -13.24
N PRO A 654 0.22 0.39 -13.62
CA PRO A 654 -0.56 0.70 -14.81
C PRO A 654 -1.29 2.06 -14.70
N ALA A 655 -1.74 2.44 -13.50
CA ALA A 655 -2.34 3.77 -13.28
C ALA A 655 -1.33 4.89 -13.51
N GLY A 656 -0.09 4.74 -13.04
CA GLY A 656 0.99 5.70 -13.23
C GLY A 656 1.43 5.82 -14.69
N ILE A 657 1.55 4.70 -15.42
CA ILE A 657 1.84 4.72 -16.87
C ILE A 657 0.72 5.45 -17.62
N SER A 658 -0.55 5.12 -17.33
CA SER A 658 -1.69 5.79 -17.98
C SER A 658 -1.71 7.30 -17.71
N ALA A 659 -1.37 7.72 -16.49
CA ALA A 659 -1.24 9.13 -16.15
C ALA A 659 -0.11 9.82 -16.94
N LEU A 660 1.07 9.20 -17.00
CA LEU A 660 2.27 9.75 -17.64
C LEU A 660 2.12 9.92 -19.17
N PHE A 661 1.42 9.00 -19.84
CA PHE A 661 1.24 9.00 -21.30
C PHE A 661 -0.09 9.61 -21.77
N SER A 662 -0.92 10.12 -20.85
CA SER A 662 -2.19 10.72 -21.25
C SER A 662 -2.02 12.11 -21.87
N HIS A 663 -2.76 12.35 -22.96
CA HIS A 663 -2.76 13.64 -23.66
C HIS A 663 -3.57 14.70 -22.89
N GLY A 664 -2.99 15.90 -22.78
CA GLY A 664 -3.62 17.09 -22.22
C GLY A 664 -3.44 17.21 -20.69
N PRO A 665 -3.06 18.41 -20.18
CA PRO A 665 -2.72 18.61 -18.78
C PRO A 665 -3.87 18.28 -17.80
N ARG A 666 -5.11 18.60 -18.18
CA ARG A 666 -6.30 18.33 -17.33
C ARG A 666 -6.62 16.85 -17.21
N ARG A 667 -6.52 16.09 -18.31
CA ARG A 667 -6.79 14.64 -18.32
C ARG A 667 -5.68 13.90 -17.57
N SER A 668 -4.42 14.31 -17.76
CA SER A 668 -3.28 13.76 -17.04
C SER A 668 -3.33 14.05 -15.55
N ALA A 669 -3.75 15.26 -15.14
CA ALA A 669 -3.93 15.58 -13.72
C ALA A 669 -5.00 14.69 -13.06
N GLY A 670 -6.13 14.46 -13.75
CA GLY A 670 -7.19 13.56 -13.26
C GLY A 670 -6.72 12.11 -13.11
N LEU A 671 -5.97 11.58 -14.07
CA LEU A 671 -5.42 10.23 -13.98
C LEU A 671 -4.31 10.13 -12.94
N SER A 672 -3.48 11.17 -12.78
CA SER A 672 -2.44 11.26 -11.75
C SER A 672 -3.05 11.26 -10.33
N ARG A 673 -4.20 11.92 -10.14
CA ARG A 673 -4.98 11.86 -8.89
C ARG A 673 -5.43 10.41 -8.58
N VAL A 674 -5.89 9.66 -9.59
CA VAL A 674 -6.24 8.23 -9.43
C VAL A 674 -5.01 7.38 -9.12
N TYR A 675 -3.88 7.63 -9.76
CA TYR A 675 -2.60 6.98 -9.43
C TYR A 675 -2.19 7.22 -7.97
N ALA A 676 -2.32 8.46 -7.47
CA ALA A 676 -2.04 8.78 -6.07
C ALA A 676 -2.91 7.97 -5.09
N LEU A 677 -4.19 7.78 -5.41
CA LEU A 677 -5.10 6.96 -4.60
C LEU A 677 -4.68 5.49 -4.58
N TRP A 678 -4.34 4.91 -5.75
CA TRP A 678 -3.83 3.54 -5.83
C TRP A 678 -2.56 3.36 -5.01
N ASN A 679 -1.61 4.29 -5.14
CA ASN A 679 -0.37 4.26 -4.37
C ASN A 679 -0.63 4.25 -2.85
N ILE A 680 -1.54 5.08 -2.34
CA ILE A 680 -1.89 5.06 -0.91
C ILE A 680 -2.62 3.81 -0.50
N THR A 681 -3.58 3.33 -1.29
CA THR A 681 -4.30 2.10 -0.94
C THR A 681 -3.35 0.90 -0.88
N SER A 682 -2.31 0.89 -1.71
CA SER A 682 -1.29 -0.15 -1.69
C SER A 682 -0.42 -0.18 -0.43
N LEU A 683 -0.39 0.89 0.38
CA LEU A 683 0.31 0.90 1.67
C LEU A 683 -0.25 -0.16 2.63
N ILE A 684 -1.55 -0.44 2.58
CA ILE A 684 -2.16 -1.47 3.42
C ILE A 684 -1.55 -2.84 3.08
N ASN A 685 -1.35 -3.16 1.80
CA ASN A 685 -0.70 -4.41 1.38
C ASN A 685 0.76 -4.46 1.82
N VAL A 686 1.48 -3.32 1.80
CA VAL A 686 2.86 -3.23 2.32
C VAL A 686 2.90 -3.46 3.84
N VAL A 687 1.96 -2.91 4.60
CA VAL A 687 1.85 -3.19 6.05
C VAL A 687 1.54 -4.65 6.30
N VAL A 688 0.69 -5.27 5.49
CA VAL A 688 0.37 -6.70 5.60
C VAL A 688 1.60 -7.55 5.31
N ALA A 689 2.41 -7.21 4.30
CA ALA A 689 3.69 -7.87 4.03
C ALA A 689 4.66 -7.76 5.22
N LEU A 690 4.75 -6.57 5.84
CA LEU A 690 5.54 -6.37 7.07
C LEU A 690 5.05 -7.23 8.23
N VAL A 691 3.73 -7.32 8.44
CA VAL A 691 3.14 -8.14 9.50
C VAL A 691 3.37 -9.62 9.25
N CYS A 692 3.19 -10.11 8.02
CA CYS A 692 3.50 -11.50 7.66
C CYS A 692 4.96 -11.84 7.92
N GLY A 693 5.89 -11.00 7.44
CA GLY A 693 7.32 -11.18 7.69
C GLY A 693 7.66 -11.18 9.19
N PHE A 694 7.03 -10.28 9.96
CA PHE A 694 7.22 -10.20 11.42
C PHE A 694 6.70 -11.43 12.16
N VAL A 695 5.51 -11.92 11.79
CA VAL A 695 4.92 -13.13 12.38
C VAL A 695 5.81 -14.33 12.10
N HIS A 696 6.26 -14.49 10.85
CA HIS A 696 7.15 -15.59 10.48
C HIS A 696 8.49 -15.53 11.23
N TYR A 697 9.06 -14.33 11.39
CA TYR A 697 10.27 -14.11 12.17
C TYR A 697 10.10 -14.54 13.64
N ILE A 698 8.98 -14.18 14.29
CA ILE A 698 8.69 -14.60 15.67
C ILE A 698 8.49 -16.11 15.77
N THR A 699 7.71 -16.72 14.87
CA THR A 699 7.45 -18.17 14.92
C THR A 699 8.74 -18.97 14.78
N ARG A 700 9.63 -18.55 13.89
CA ARG A 700 10.93 -19.19 13.65
C ARG A 700 11.89 -19.02 14.83
N SER A 701 11.96 -17.83 15.40
CA SER A 701 12.74 -17.56 16.63
C SER A 701 12.33 -18.48 17.77
N ARG A 702 11.02 -18.76 17.91
CA ARG A 702 10.49 -19.63 18.95
C ARG A 702 10.81 -21.12 18.73
N GLU A 703 10.87 -21.58 17.48
CA GLU A 703 11.29 -22.95 17.14
C GLU A 703 12.78 -23.18 17.39
N ASN A 704 13.63 -22.22 17.04
CA ASN A 704 15.08 -22.32 17.27
C ASN A 704 15.45 -22.37 18.77
N HIS A 705 14.62 -21.83 19.67
CA HIS A 705 14.83 -21.97 21.11
C HIS A 705 14.57 -23.40 21.66
N ARG A 706 13.96 -24.31 20.89
CA ARG A 706 13.75 -25.72 21.30
C ARG A 706 14.87 -26.66 20.83
N ASN A 707 15.59 -26.31 19.77
CA ASN A 707 16.76 -27.07 19.29
C ASN A 707 18.04 -26.34 19.68
N PHE A 708 18.53 -26.63 20.89
CA PHE A 708 19.71 -26.00 21.49
C PHE A 708 21.01 -26.51 20.86
N GLN A 709 21.24 -26.28 19.56
CA GLN A 709 22.56 -26.52 18.96
C GLN A 709 22.78 -25.71 17.68
N SER A 710 23.17 -24.44 17.88
CA SER A 710 24.14 -23.64 17.11
C SER A 710 23.70 -22.17 17.10
N TRP A 711 24.34 -21.40 17.97
CA TRP A 711 24.17 -19.96 18.08
C TRP A 711 25.10 -19.28 17.06
N ASN A 712 24.78 -19.45 15.78
CA ASN A 712 25.34 -18.59 14.72
C ASN A 712 24.20 -17.76 14.17
N PHE A 713 24.11 -16.51 14.64
CA PHE A 713 23.36 -15.44 13.98
C PHE A 713 23.94 -15.29 12.56
N SER A 714 23.38 -16.00 11.57
CA SER A 714 23.67 -15.70 10.18
C SER A 714 22.95 -14.40 9.83
N MET A 715 23.71 -13.41 9.33
CA MET A 715 23.21 -12.11 8.88
C MET A 715 22.02 -12.24 7.89
N ASP A 716 21.98 -13.32 7.11
CA ASP A 716 20.99 -13.57 6.04
C ASP A 716 19.53 -13.70 6.51
N GLU A 717 19.24 -14.11 7.76
CA GLU A 717 17.83 -14.25 8.22
C GLU A 717 17.28 -13.01 8.93
N SER A 718 18.13 -12.01 9.17
CA SER A 718 17.76 -10.76 9.86
C SER A 718 17.24 -9.66 8.93
N GLU A 719 17.32 -9.85 7.60
CA GLU A 719 17.12 -8.82 6.58
C GLU A 719 15.73 -8.84 5.91
N TRP A 720 14.79 -9.66 6.39
CA TRP A 720 13.47 -9.82 5.77
C TRP A 720 12.67 -8.50 5.63
N TRP A 721 12.94 -7.53 6.49
CA TRP A 721 12.25 -6.24 6.54
C TRP A 721 12.75 -5.22 5.51
N ILE A 722 13.91 -5.45 4.87
CA ILE A 722 14.53 -4.46 3.97
C ILE A 722 13.63 -4.13 2.78
N LEU A 723 13.12 -5.14 2.07
CA LEU A 723 12.29 -4.91 0.87
C LEU A 723 10.93 -4.26 1.22
N PRO A 724 10.15 -4.75 2.22
CA PRO A 724 8.89 -4.10 2.60
C PRO A 724 9.07 -2.68 3.19
N CYS A 725 10.12 -2.43 3.97
CA CYS A 725 10.45 -1.07 4.44
C CYS A 725 10.89 -0.16 3.30
N GLY A 726 11.69 -0.67 2.36
CA GLY A 726 12.07 0.04 1.14
C GLY A 726 10.85 0.44 0.31
N LEU A 727 9.87 -0.45 0.15
CA LEU A 727 8.59 -0.13 -0.48
C LEU A 727 7.82 0.95 0.26
N LEU A 728 7.74 0.86 1.60
CA LEU A 728 7.05 1.87 2.39
C LEU A 728 7.63 3.27 2.16
N VAL A 729 8.97 3.39 2.18
CA VAL A 729 9.66 4.65 1.89
C VAL A 729 9.42 5.09 0.44
N CYS A 730 9.55 4.18 -0.52
CA CYS A 730 9.30 4.47 -1.94
C CYS A 730 7.89 5.06 -2.14
N LYS A 731 6.87 4.43 -1.57
CA LYS A 731 5.46 4.87 -1.70
C LYS A 731 5.20 6.23 -1.05
N ILE A 732 5.82 6.54 0.08
CA ILE A 732 5.72 7.86 0.73
C ILE A 732 6.37 8.94 -0.15
N VAL A 733 7.57 8.68 -0.69
CA VAL A 733 8.25 9.61 -1.60
C VAL A 733 7.44 9.81 -2.89
N GLN A 734 6.91 8.73 -3.46
CA GLN A 734 6.02 8.77 -4.61
C GLN A 734 4.78 9.63 -4.35
N ALA A 735 4.11 9.47 -3.21
CA ALA A 735 2.91 10.26 -2.89
C ALA A 735 3.20 11.77 -2.96
N ARG A 736 4.35 12.22 -2.45
CA ARG A 736 4.77 13.62 -2.51
C ARG A 736 5.08 14.11 -3.90
N LEU A 737 5.80 13.31 -4.70
CA LEU A 737 6.16 13.70 -6.06
C LEU A 737 4.96 13.71 -7.00
N ILE A 738 4.00 12.80 -6.79
CA ILE A 738 2.73 12.80 -7.53
C ILE A 738 1.94 14.07 -7.23
N ASP A 739 1.85 14.50 -5.96
CA ASP A 739 1.21 15.77 -5.58
C ASP A 739 1.87 16.97 -6.27
N CYS A 740 3.20 16.98 -6.39
CA CYS A 740 3.96 18.01 -7.12
C CYS A 740 3.63 18.01 -8.61
N HIS A 741 3.55 16.81 -9.21
CA HIS A 741 3.25 16.65 -10.63
C HIS A 741 1.85 17.13 -10.97
N ILE A 742 0.85 16.75 -10.18
CA ILE A 742 -0.53 17.21 -10.33
C ILE A 742 -0.60 18.73 -10.23
N ALA A 743 0.12 19.34 -9.27
CA ALA A 743 0.15 20.79 -9.13
C ALA A 743 0.70 21.49 -10.37
N ASN A 744 1.82 21.01 -10.93
CA ASN A 744 2.41 21.57 -12.14
C ASN A 744 1.50 21.40 -13.37
N GLN A 745 0.74 20.31 -13.45
CA GLN A 745 -0.18 20.06 -14.57
C GLN A 745 -1.44 20.91 -14.50
N GLU A 746 -1.99 21.13 -13.30
CA GLU A 746 -3.21 21.92 -13.12
C GLU A 746 -2.96 23.43 -13.19
N ILE A 747 -1.79 23.89 -12.74
CA ILE A 747 -1.43 25.31 -12.71
C ILE A 747 -0.10 25.50 -13.45
N GLN A 748 -0.21 25.99 -14.68
CA GLN A 748 0.94 26.30 -15.54
C GLN A 748 1.48 27.72 -15.32
N ASP A 749 0.64 28.63 -14.84
CA ASP A 749 1.03 30.01 -14.58
C ASP A 749 1.35 30.21 -13.09
N TYR A 750 2.64 30.33 -12.82
CA TYR A 750 3.19 30.50 -11.46
C TYR A 750 2.92 31.87 -10.87
N SER A 751 2.66 32.89 -11.69
CA SER A 751 2.37 34.25 -11.21
C SER A 751 1.07 34.32 -10.39
N LEU A 752 0.18 33.32 -10.53
CA LEU A 752 -1.03 33.15 -9.70
C LEU A 752 -0.74 32.95 -8.21
N TYR A 753 0.47 32.51 -7.86
CA TYR A 753 0.92 32.33 -6.47
C TYR A 753 1.84 33.46 -5.97
N SER A 754 1.98 34.55 -6.74
CA SER A 754 2.71 35.73 -6.29
C SER A 754 2.11 36.29 -5.01
N ASN A 755 2.97 36.68 -4.06
CA ASN A 755 2.54 37.41 -2.86
C ASN A 755 2.41 38.92 -3.12
N ASP A 756 2.97 39.41 -4.23
CA ASP A 756 2.86 40.81 -4.66
C ASP A 756 1.65 40.96 -5.61
N PRO A 757 0.63 41.76 -5.24
CA PRO A 757 -0.52 42.04 -6.09
C PRO A 757 -0.14 42.66 -7.44
N GLY A 758 0.92 43.48 -7.50
CA GLY A 758 1.35 44.11 -8.75
C GLY A 758 1.77 43.07 -9.79
N VAL A 759 2.61 42.11 -9.38
CA VAL A 759 3.07 41.01 -10.23
C VAL A 759 1.92 40.06 -10.61
N PHE A 760 0.94 39.88 -9.72
CA PHE A 760 -0.24 39.05 -10.01
C PHE A 760 -1.08 39.61 -11.17
N TRP A 761 -1.27 40.94 -11.20
CA TRP A 761 -2.11 41.63 -12.20
C TRP A 761 -1.38 42.04 -13.49
N GLN A 762 -0.05 42.03 -13.51
CA GLN A 762 0.78 42.39 -14.68
C GLN A 762 0.90 41.29 -15.74
N ALA A 763 0.49 40.05 -15.43
CA ALA A 763 0.72 38.85 -16.24
C ALA A 763 -0.30 38.65 -17.36
#